data_AF-A0A9Y2AGV5-F1
#
_entry.id   AF-A0A9Y2AGV5-F1
#
_cell.length_a   1.000
_cell.length_b   1.000
_cell.length_c   1.000
_cell.angle_alpha   90.00
_cell.angle_beta   90.00
_cell.angle_gamma   90.00
#
_symmetry.space_group_name_H-M   'P 1'
#
loop_
_entity.id
_entity.type
_entity.pdbx_description
1 polymer ?
#
loop_
_entity_poly.entity_id
_entity_poly.type
_entity_poly.pdbx_seq_one_letter_code
_entity_poly.pdbx_strand_id
1 'polypeptide(L)'
;MTEKSNGCCNDKSGYVASQFYYGEDTLIPVASTYNKYPVTPEQQQLYILQKMVDHEVRYNVSKVFFIKGEFDKAKLAAAFDQLVERHAILRTYFIAVDGRGYQKVARKVHYKKLFKTIANKVDIPYVIYDWLKPFQTDKPGLFSFGLIEVSKTENYVFLAGHYSILDNRSLMILFDELMKLYCGKSLDKPVITYHDFAVWQERRFYERDYEKCRRFWHEMLNGDLPLLNMPTDYMRPAIMDRSGSEASLDLSMELSEKIRGFVCETKTSLCALFFSAYSGLLSQLSQQEDIIIGIPFAGRMYKDVINIPGMFANMHGIRTNPDKKITFIDFLEKNYLLLEEAKLNQSYPITTLLEELKVQQRADRNPLCDVSFEFLPDSGAKMHGALETIPFLIPVRTSWFDLSFTVQDLGSHLTIGFIYYNKLFKQSTIKNWLKAFERYISVIIDEPSQALADLGSKVEFENKVDKGQVDLNENSYSKDAATWLTMVKERAHLQKIKLRLTKSPKLDSSKKTAQAKKNDCSVPKELSKNEENDYKAVLLIGADEYVGVHIFYELFYQSKCELYLLVGAEKEEMAKAKIKGILDYYLGESLATLCLESPRVHIIVGDICKTNLGVSRADAQLLAQNIDMVLNSVQAIPLDNDKDLYVENVQAVLNLIEFAKKIENLVDVVYLSTLSIASGDVKDKLLVHFNEFDSDIGQKMRFYYAKTKLQAEKELEKARAEGLSVTIYRIGDLLLPAPKGKLPQNLAEISFFNLFSAYVNIGIVPRDFVNPKVSRVDDVARAIVAIQNRKGKKEYTFHVHSEQVINLGHVLNSAPIHMELQEVSNIEFVNLLYKNFGRLGFKEYIENIIARSDWISEKEVTQYRIDSEKTMKYLEQLNFKWHEVDLDVFDALVEVALTKRIQFLSKLPVVQDFNSAELFSLAKKGKQVLYAPAEVIAWEGDFNDKFIIIWDGFVDSSKRNVIGWENSIGIYKNGDFFGSASLADGVTISQTTLEAMNQDVLILEFKAEAIRDFMKAKPEFALRLIQKLHEQLDRLKWLWINAN
;
A
#
# COMPACT_ATOMS: atom_id res chain seq x y z
N MET A 1 -31.71 -41.45 40.60
CA MET A 1 -32.46 -40.81 41.69
C MET A 1 -31.46 -40.16 42.63
N THR A 2 -31.86 -39.02 43.22
CA THR A 2 -31.16 -38.11 44.17
C THR A 2 -29.94 -37.36 43.59
N GLU A 3 -29.89 -36.03 43.43
CA GLU A 3 -30.67 -34.89 43.96
C GLU A 3 -30.83 -33.80 42.90
N LYS A 4 -32.06 -33.26 42.78
CA LYS A 4 -32.34 -31.93 42.23
C LYS A 4 -32.28 -30.96 43.41
N SER A 5 -31.39 -29.98 43.39
CA SER A 5 -31.56 -28.76 44.19
C SER A 5 -30.83 -27.56 43.56
N ASN A 6 -31.63 -26.59 43.11
CA ASN A 6 -31.37 -25.15 43.10
C ASN A 6 -29.98 -24.65 42.65
N GLY A 7 -29.86 -24.32 41.36
CA GLY A 7 -28.72 -23.58 40.83
C GLY A 7 -28.95 -23.01 39.43
N CYS A 8 -30.14 -22.48 39.14
CA CYS A 8 -30.51 -22.11 37.75
C CYS A 8 -30.01 -20.72 37.27
N CYS A 9 -29.22 -19.98 38.06
CA CYS A 9 -28.73 -18.63 37.65
C CYS A 9 -27.21 -18.39 37.83
N ASN A 10 -26.44 -19.33 38.37
CA ASN A 10 -25.00 -19.10 38.67
C ASN A 10 -24.01 -19.80 37.75
N ASP A 11 -24.47 -20.64 36.82
CA ASP A 11 -23.57 -21.35 35.90
C ASP A 11 -23.37 -20.55 34.60
N LYS A 12 -22.63 -19.44 34.69
CA LYS A 12 -22.24 -18.61 33.52
C LYS A 12 -21.37 -19.38 32.50
N SER A 13 -20.89 -20.59 32.84
CA SER A 13 -20.03 -21.42 31.98
C SER A 13 -20.79 -22.25 30.95
N GLY A 14 -22.07 -22.57 31.16
CA GLY A 14 -22.83 -23.45 30.26
C GLY A 14 -23.17 -22.80 28.92
N TYR A 15 -23.41 -21.48 28.94
CA TYR A 15 -23.89 -20.69 27.80
C TYR A 15 -22.80 -19.85 27.13
N VAL A 16 -21.60 -19.82 27.72
CA VAL A 16 -20.43 -19.07 27.24
C VAL A 16 -19.35 -20.07 26.82
N ALA A 17 -19.35 -20.39 25.53
CA ALA A 17 -18.19 -20.91 24.79
C ALA A 17 -17.57 -22.27 25.18
N SER A 18 -18.31 -23.25 25.72
CA SER A 18 -17.81 -24.65 25.82
C SER A 18 -17.96 -25.46 24.51
N GLN A 19 -18.11 -24.78 23.36
CA GLN A 19 -18.65 -25.39 22.14
C GLN A 19 -17.68 -26.20 21.27
N PHE A 20 -16.39 -26.33 21.63
CA PHE A 20 -15.42 -27.05 20.80
C PHE A 20 -14.68 -28.20 21.49
N TYR A 21 -14.97 -28.45 22.77
CA TYR A 21 -14.34 -29.52 23.53
C TYR A 21 -15.42 -30.48 23.98
N TYR A 22 -15.50 -31.63 23.33
CA TYR A 22 -16.13 -32.79 23.91
C TYR A 22 -15.02 -33.56 24.63
N GLY A 23 -15.34 -34.20 25.74
CA GLY A 23 -14.37 -34.98 26.51
C GLY A 23 -14.83 -36.41 26.59
N GLU A 24 -14.83 -37.13 25.46
CA GLU A 24 -15.07 -38.57 25.55
C GLU A 24 -13.93 -39.22 26.36
N ASP A 25 -14.26 -40.13 27.27
CA ASP A 25 -13.32 -40.90 28.10
C ASP A 25 -12.58 -42.00 27.31
N THR A 26 -12.33 -41.75 26.02
CA THR A 26 -11.58 -42.66 25.16
C THR A 26 -10.08 -42.41 25.34
N LEU A 27 -9.37 -43.42 25.84
CA LEU A 27 -7.92 -43.39 26.01
C LEU A 27 -7.21 -43.62 24.68
N ILE A 28 -6.29 -42.72 24.32
CA ILE A 28 -5.45 -42.86 23.13
C ILE A 28 -4.19 -43.66 23.50
N PRO A 29 -3.93 -44.81 22.85
CA PRO A 29 -2.76 -45.62 23.14
C PRO A 29 -1.48 -44.94 22.63
N VAL A 30 -0.40 -45.07 23.40
CA VAL A 30 0.94 -44.67 22.95
C VAL A 30 1.36 -45.56 21.77
N ALA A 31 1.77 -44.94 20.67
CA ALA A 31 2.24 -45.65 19.49
C ALA A 31 3.61 -46.30 19.75
N SER A 32 3.85 -47.48 19.18
CA SER A 32 5.19 -48.06 19.16
C SER A 32 6.19 -47.11 18.48
N THR A 33 7.46 -47.16 18.86
CA THR A 33 8.48 -46.27 18.26
C THR A 33 8.69 -46.64 16.80
N TYR A 34 8.33 -45.74 15.88
CA TYR A 34 8.49 -45.95 14.43
C TYR A 34 9.62 -45.09 13.86
N ASN A 35 10.22 -45.53 12.74
CA ASN A 35 11.14 -44.70 11.95
C ASN A 35 10.44 -43.53 11.22
N LYS A 36 9.12 -43.63 11.05
CA LYS A 36 8.22 -42.63 10.44
C LYS A 36 6.80 -42.90 10.94
N TYR A 37 5.99 -41.86 11.12
CA TYR A 37 4.58 -41.97 11.54
C TYR A 37 3.66 -41.55 10.38
N PRO A 38 2.42 -42.07 10.31
CA PRO A 38 1.44 -41.58 9.35
C PRO A 38 1.12 -40.10 9.61
N VAL A 39 0.69 -39.39 8.58
CA VAL A 39 0.11 -38.04 8.70
C VAL A 39 -1.40 -38.15 8.84
N THR A 40 -2.03 -37.18 9.50
CA THR A 40 -3.50 -37.06 9.46
C THR A 40 -3.94 -36.56 8.06
N PRO A 41 -5.21 -36.77 7.66
CA PRO A 41 -5.72 -36.25 6.39
C PRO A 41 -5.53 -34.74 6.21
N GLU A 42 -5.66 -33.96 7.29
CA GLU A 42 -5.43 -32.51 7.30
C GLU A 42 -3.94 -32.19 7.05
N GLN A 43 -3.03 -32.91 7.71
CA GLN A 43 -1.60 -32.78 7.48
C GLN A 43 -1.19 -33.20 6.06
N GLN A 44 -1.79 -34.26 5.52
CA GLN A 44 -1.55 -34.71 4.15
C GLN A 44 -1.92 -33.62 3.14
N GLN A 45 -3.09 -33.00 3.28
CA GLN A 45 -3.53 -31.93 2.40
C GLN A 45 -2.61 -30.71 2.50
N LEU A 46 -2.26 -30.27 3.71
CA LEU A 46 -1.35 -29.14 3.93
C LEU A 46 0.05 -29.42 3.36
N TYR A 47 0.54 -30.65 3.47
CA TYR A 47 1.82 -31.06 2.88
C TYR A 47 1.80 -30.97 1.35
N ILE A 48 0.72 -31.44 0.70
CA ILE A 48 0.55 -31.34 -0.76
C ILE A 48 0.44 -29.86 -1.18
N LEU A 49 -0.41 -29.08 -0.50
CA LEU A 49 -0.63 -27.67 -0.83
C LEU A 49 0.65 -26.84 -0.69
N GLN A 50 1.43 -27.04 0.38
CA GLN A 50 2.70 -26.33 0.56
C GLN A 50 3.71 -26.67 -0.54
N LYS A 51 3.70 -27.91 -1.07
CA LYS A 51 4.59 -28.29 -2.20
C LYS A 51 4.25 -27.57 -3.51
N MET A 52 3.03 -27.02 -3.65
CA MET A 52 2.64 -26.22 -4.82
C MET A 52 3.05 -24.74 -4.70
N VAL A 53 3.29 -24.24 -3.49
CA VAL A 53 3.57 -22.82 -3.19
C VAL A 53 4.68 -22.66 -2.12
N ASP A 54 5.81 -23.34 -2.30
CA ASP A 54 6.86 -23.52 -1.29
C ASP A 54 7.64 -22.23 -0.91
N HIS A 55 7.37 -21.11 -1.60
CA HIS A 55 7.97 -19.81 -1.36
C HIS A 55 7.04 -18.83 -0.60
N GLU A 56 5.86 -19.26 -0.17
CA GLU A 56 4.88 -18.40 0.49
C GLU A 56 4.72 -18.68 1.99
N VAL A 57 4.31 -17.66 2.75
CA VAL A 57 3.94 -17.76 4.18
C VAL A 57 2.47 -18.16 4.39
N ARG A 58 1.81 -18.58 3.31
CA ARG A 58 0.35 -18.79 3.23
C ARG A 58 -0.17 -19.71 4.33
N TYR A 59 0.57 -20.76 4.69
CA TYR A 59 0.17 -21.73 5.71
C TYR A 59 0.89 -21.52 7.05
N ASN A 60 1.33 -20.29 7.34
CA ASN A 60 1.85 -19.94 8.65
C ASN A 60 0.69 -19.54 9.59
N VAL A 61 0.73 -20.03 10.83
CA VAL A 61 -0.10 -19.57 11.94
C VAL A 61 0.77 -18.82 12.93
N SER A 62 0.32 -17.67 13.43
CA SER A 62 1.10 -16.87 14.38
C SER A 62 0.25 -16.15 15.41
N LYS A 63 0.82 -15.93 16.60
CA LYS A 63 0.18 -15.19 17.69
C LYS A 63 1.20 -14.38 18.48
N VAL A 64 0.76 -13.25 19.00
CA VAL A 64 1.59 -12.37 19.84
C VAL A 64 0.95 -12.21 21.20
N PHE A 65 1.80 -12.10 22.21
CA PHE A 65 1.39 -11.94 23.58
C PHE A 65 2.13 -10.73 24.17
N PHE A 66 1.37 -9.77 24.66
CA PHE A 66 1.88 -8.71 25.50
C PHE A 66 2.18 -9.27 26.88
N ILE A 67 3.33 -8.86 27.43
CA ILE A 67 3.81 -9.21 28.75
C ILE A 67 4.14 -7.92 29.48
N LYS A 68 3.47 -7.72 30.62
CA LYS A 68 3.67 -6.59 31.50
C LYS A 68 4.35 -7.03 32.79
N GLY A 69 5.42 -6.31 33.15
CA GLY A 69 6.27 -6.57 34.31
C GLY A 69 7.74 -6.80 33.93
N GLU A 70 8.61 -6.83 34.95
CA GLU A 70 10.06 -6.98 34.74
C GLU A 70 10.41 -8.37 34.18
N PHE A 71 11.14 -8.35 33.07
CA PHE A 71 11.28 -9.51 32.21
C PHE A 71 12.74 -9.91 31.98
N ASP A 72 13.05 -11.20 32.11
CA ASP A 72 14.39 -11.76 31.93
C ASP A 72 14.50 -12.54 30.62
N LYS A 73 15.12 -11.91 29.63
CA LYS A 73 15.35 -12.48 28.31
C LYS A 73 16.12 -13.82 28.33
N ALA A 74 17.08 -14.00 29.24
CA ALA A 74 17.88 -15.21 29.29
C ALA A 74 17.06 -16.39 29.83
N LYS A 75 16.25 -16.15 30.88
CA LYS A 75 15.31 -17.15 31.40
C LYS A 75 14.29 -17.57 30.35
N LEU A 76 13.75 -16.63 29.58
CA LEU A 76 12.81 -16.93 28.49
C LEU A 76 13.46 -17.80 27.41
N ALA A 77 14.69 -17.45 27.01
CA ALA A 77 15.43 -18.22 26.02
C ALA A 77 15.68 -19.67 26.47
N ALA A 78 15.95 -19.89 27.76
CA ALA A 78 16.13 -21.22 28.35
C ALA A 78 14.80 -21.98 28.48
N ALA A 79 13.72 -21.29 28.87
CA ALA A 79 12.37 -21.87 28.92
C ALA A 79 11.89 -22.33 27.54
N PHE A 80 12.20 -21.57 26.50
CA PHE A 80 11.91 -21.95 25.11
C PHE A 80 12.67 -23.20 24.67
N ASP A 81 13.96 -23.34 25.02
CA ASP A 81 14.71 -24.57 24.68
C ASP A 81 14.12 -25.80 25.38
N GLN A 82 13.67 -25.66 26.63
CA GLN A 82 12.96 -26.72 27.35
C GLN A 82 11.62 -27.06 26.69
N LEU A 83 10.87 -26.06 26.21
CA LEU A 83 9.62 -26.26 25.49
C LEU A 83 9.82 -27.04 24.18
N VAL A 84 10.86 -26.69 23.42
CA VAL A 84 11.23 -27.39 22.17
C VAL A 84 11.64 -28.82 22.46
N GLU A 85 12.37 -29.10 23.54
CA GLU A 85 12.75 -30.46 23.94
C GLU A 85 11.56 -31.29 24.45
N ARG A 86 10.62 -30.64 25.14
CA ARG A 86 9.40 -31.24 25.67
C ARG A 86 8.45 -31.75 24.57
N HIS A 87 8.26 -30.96 23.51
CA HIS A 87 7.24 -31.24 22.50
C HIS A 87 7.83 -31.79 21.20
N ALA A 88 7.56 -33.07 20.93
CA ALA A 88 8.01 -33.73 19.69
C ALA A 88 7.50 -33.04 18.43
N ILE A 89 6.28 -32.47 18.45
CA ILE A 89 5.66 -31.78 17.30
C ILE A 89 6.48 -30.55 16.84
N LEU A 90 7.20 -29.89 17.74
CA LEU A 90 8.13 -28.80 17.43
C LEU A 90 9.44 -29.30 16.81
N ARG A 91 9.62 -30.61 16.64
CA ARG A 91 10.77 -31.22 15.95
C ARG A 91 10.34 -32.03 14.74
N THR A 92 9.07 -31.94 14.37
CA THR A 92 8.46 -32.71 13.30
C THR A 92 8.67 -32.07 11.94
N TYR A 93 8.89 -32.90 10.92
CA TYR A 93 8.95 -32.56 9.51
C TYR A 93 8.35 -33.70 8.67
N PHE A 94 8.09 -33.45 7.40
CA PHE A 94 7.33 -34.34 6.53
C PHE A 94 8.20 -34.91 5.41
N ILE A 95 7.92 -36.14 5.00
CA ILE A 95 8.58 -36.80 3.87
C ILE A 95 7.54 -37.49 3.00
N ALA A 96 7.84 -37.64 1.70
CA ALA A 96 7.05 -38.49 0.82
C ALA A 96 7.70 -39.89 0.74
N VAL A 97 6.89 -40.94 0.88
CA VAL A 97 7.29 -42.33 0.63
C VAL A 97 6.18 -42.98 -0.20
N ASP A 98 6.52 -43.49 -1.38
CA ASP A 98 5.58 -44.13 -2.32
C ASP A 98 4.34 -43.26 -2.63
N GLY A 99 4.57 -41.95 -2.82
CA GLY A 99 3.52 -40.98 -3.13
C GLY A 99 2.65 -40.56 -1.94
N ARG A 100 2.89 -41.08 -0.73
CA ARG A 100 2.17 -40.69 0.50
C ARG A 100 3.05 -39.91 1.46
N GLY A 101 2.46 -38.95 2.18
CA GLY A 101 3.14 -38.19 3.22
C GLY A 101 3.32 -39.02 4.49
N TYR A 102 4.45 -38.82 5.16
CA TYR A 102 4.73 -39.35 6.49
C TYR A 102 5.41 -38.26 7.32
N GLN A 103 5.23 -38.28 8.63
CA GLN A 103 5.91 -37.37 9.54
C GLN A 103 7.09 -38.06 10.23
N LYS A 104 8.17 -37.29 10.45
CA LYS A 104 9.39 -37.72 11.16
C LYS A 104 9.73 -36.70 12.24
N VAL A 105 10.26 -37.22 13.36
CA VAL A 105 10.70 -36.39 14.49
C VAL A 105 12.22 -36.32 14.49
N ALA A 106 12.77 -35.11 14.41
CA ALA A 106 14.19 -34.90 14.59
C ALA A 106 14.60 -35.11 16.06
N ARG A 107 15.78 -35.70 16.29
CA ARG A 107 16.32 -35.88 17.65
C ARG A 107 16.52 -34.55 18.37
N LYS A 108 17.01 -33.53 17.66
CA LYS A 108 17.24 -32.18 18.16
C LYS A 108 17.05 -31.17 17.04
N VAL A 109 16.48 -30.02 17.36
CA VAL A 109 16.34 -28.88 16.44
C VAL A 109 16.82 -27.63 17.18
N HIS A 110 17.65 -26.83 16.52
CA HIS A 110 18.10 -25.55 17.06
C HIS A 110 17.34 -24.44 16.35
N TYR A 111 16.46 -23.77 17.09
CA TYR A 111 15.71 -22.63 16.60
C TYR A 111 16.49 -21.34 16.80
N LYS A 112 16.53 -20.50 15.75
CA LYS A 112 17.05 -19.13 15.88
C LYS A 112 16.04 -18.31 16.68
N LYS A 113 16.44 -17.86 17.86
CA LYS A 113 15.64 -16.94 18.70
C LYS A 113 15.76 -15.53 18.14
N LEU A 114 14.62 -14.91 17.83
CA LEU A 114 14.58 -13.58 17.25
C LEU A 114 14.41 -12.54 18.37
N PHE A 115 15.28 -11.54 18.42
CA PHE A 115 15.26 -10.53 19.46
C PHE A 115 15.37 -9.15 18.84
N LYS A 116 14.49 -8.24 19.24
CA LYS A 116 14.54 -6.85 18.78
C LYS A 116 14.05 -5.90 19.85
N THR A 117 14.83 -4.85 20.10
CA THR A 117 14.41 -3.74 20.96
C THR A 117 13.90 -2.63 20.05
N ILE A 118 12.74 -2.08 20.36
CA ILE A 118 12.11 -0.98 19.62
C ILE A 118 11.71 0.12 20.59
N ALA A 119 11.71 1.37 20.12
CA ALA A 119 11.35 2.51 20.96
C ALA A 119 9.83 2.77 21.01
N ASN A 120 9.08 2.31 20.00
CA ASN A 120 7.66 2.60 19.87
C ASN A 120 6.87 1.32 19.53
N LYS A 121 5.75 1.11 20.23
CA LYS A 121 4.83 -0.02 20.02
C LYS A 121 4.24 -0.07 18.60
N VAL A 122 4.13 1.07 17.91
CA VAL A 122 3.70 1.14 16.50
C VAL A 122 4.56 0.29 15.58
N ASP A 123 5.82 0.01 15.94
CA ASP A 123 6.73 -0.79 15.11
C ASP A 123 6.51 -2.31 15.26
N ILE A 124 5.71 -2.77 16.23
CA ILE A 124 5.51 -4.20 16.55
C ILE A 124 5.05 -5.02 15.33
N PRO A 125 3.98 -4.63 14.60
CA PRO A 125 3.53 -5.40 13.44
C PRO A 125 4.65 -5.57 12.39
N TYR A 126 5.43 -4.53 12.13
CA TYR A 126 6.53 -4.57 11.14
C TYR A 126 7.63 -5.55 11.53
N VAL A 127 7.97 -5.63 12.83
CA VAL A 127 8.95 -6.60 13.32
C VAL A 127 8.45 -8.03 13.14
N ILE A 128 7.18 -8.28 13.47
CA ILE A 128 6.55 -9.60 13.31
C ILE A 128 6.52 -10.02 11.84
N TYR A 129 6.15 -9.11 10.94
CA TYR A 129 6.10 -9.43 9.53
C TYR A 129 7.49 -9.67 8.91
N ASP A 130 8.55 -8.99 9.38
CA ASP A 130 9.92 -9.33 8.97
C ASP A 130 10.34 -10.73 9.45
N TRP A 131 9.84 -11.15 10.61
CA TRP A 131 10.12 -12.46 11.18
C TRP A 131 9.32 -13.61 10.56
N LEU A 132 8.18 -13.31 9.92
CA LEU A 132 7.42 -14.29 9.15
C LEU A 132 8.18 -14.64 7.86
N LYS A 133 8.64 -15.88 7.78
CA LYS A 133 9.32 -16.46 6.60
C LYS A 133 8.62 -17.77 6.20
N PRO A 134 8.65 -18.15 4.91
CA PRO A 134 8.11 -19.44 4.47
C PRO A 134 8.79 -20.60 5.19
N PHE A 135 8.01 -21.61 5.60
CA PHE A 135 8.56 -22.84 6.17
C PHE A 135 8.75 -23.90 5.07
N GLN A 136 9.85 -24.67 5.18
CA GLN A 136 10.10 -25.84 4.33
C GLN A 136 9.65 -27.09 5.07
N THR A 137 8.46 -27.60 4.75
CA THR A 137 7.83 -28.73 5.45
C THR A 137 8.63 -30.03 5.39
N ASP A 138 9.55 -30.15 4.43
CA ASP A 138 10.44 -31.32 4.29
C ASP A 138 11.71 -31.27 5.14
N LYS A 139 11.88 -30.22 5.96
CA LYS A 139 13.00 -30.06 6.89
C LYS A 139 12.51 -29.75 8.30
N PRO A 140 13.26 -30.16 9.35
CA PRO A 140 12.99 -29.71 10.71
C PRO A 140 13.07 -28.18 10.82
N GLY A 141 12.32 -27.60 11.75
CA GLY A 141 12.34 -26.16 11.99
C GLY A 141 11.06 -25.42 11.61
N LEU A 142 9.88 -26.05 11.73
CA LEU A 142 8.58 -25.49 11.33
C LEU A 142 7.97 -24.53 12.37
N PHE A 143 8.80 -23.92 13.21
CA PHE A 143 8.40 -23.02 14.30
C PHE A 143 9.34 -21.81 14.38
N SER A 144 8.86 -20.69 14.89
CA SER A 144 9.58 -19.44 15.02
C SER A 144 9.19 -18.78 16.34
N PHE A 145 10.20 -18.19 16.97
CA PHE A 145 10.09 -17.61 18.29
C PHE A 145 10.80 -16.26 18.31
N GLY A 146 10.09 -15.24 18.78
CA GLY A 146 10.60 -13.89 18.88
C GLY A 146 10.22 -13.19 20.18
N LEU A 147 11.07 -12.27 20.62
CA LEU A 147 10.78 -11.33 21.70
C LEU A 147 11.10 -9.91 21.23
N ILE A 148 10.09 -9.04 21.35
CA ILE A 148 10.16 -7.61 21.11
C ILE A 148 10.15 -6.90 22.44
N GLU A 149 11.22 -6.17 22.73
CA GLU A 149 11.36 -5.39 23.97
C GLU A 149 11.07 -3.91 23.66
N VAL A 150 10.06 -3.34 24.33
CA VAL A 150 9.73 -1.91 24.20
C VAL A 150 10.28 -1.13 25.39
N SER A 151 10.16 -1.71 26.58
CA SER A 151 10.75 -1.20 27.81
C SER A 151 11.07 -2.34 28.76
N LYS A 152 11.66 -2.03 29.92
CA LYS A 152 11.94 -3.04 30.96
C LYS A 152 10.69 -3.78 31.46
N THR A 153 9.52 -3.14 31.36
CA THR A 153 8.25 -3.66 31.89
C THR A 153 7.23 -3.99 30.81
N GLU A 154 7.55 -3.76 29.53
CA GLU A 154 6.63 -3.98 28.41
C GLU A 154 7.32 -4.75 27.29
N ASN A 155 6.89 -5.99 27.12
CA ASN A 155 7.50 -6.95 26.22
C ASN A 155 6.43 -7.66 25.39
N TYR A 156 6.80 -8.14 24.21
CA TYR A 156 5.91 -8.88 23.33
C TYR A 156 6.58 -10.17 22.87
N VAL A 157 5.94 -11.30 23.12
CA VAL A 157 6.40 -12.61 22.66
C VAL A 157 5.63 -12.99 21.40
N PHE A 158 6.36 -13.29 20.34
CA PHE A 158 5.87 -13.74 19.06
C PHE A 158 6.12 -15.24 18.91
N LEU A 159 5.06 -15.99 18.61
CA LEU A 159 5.12 -17.41 18.25
C LEU A 159 4.53 -17.58 16.86
N ALA A 160 5.21 -18.32 15.98
CA ALA A 160 4.65 -18.71 14.69
C ALA A 160 5.09 -20.12 14.29
N GLY A 161 4.24 -20.85 13.57
CA GLY A 161 4.62 -22.13 13.00
C GLY A 161 3.82 -22.45 11.75
N HIS A 162 4.13 -23.56 11.11
CA HIS A 162 3.37 -24.03 9.95
C HIS A 162 2.08 -24.75 10.41
N TYR A 163 0.95 -24.52 9.73
CA TYR A 163 -0.34 -25.13 10.07
C TYR A 163 -0.29 -26.66 10.11
N SER A 164 0.65 -27.29 9.39
CA SER A 164 0.80 -28.76 9.43
C SER A 164 1.27 -29.30 10.79
N ILE A 165 1.79 -28.45 11.68
CA ILE A 165 2.22 -28.87 13.02
C ILE A 165 1.49 -28.15 14.15
N LEU A 166 0.82 -27.02 13.90
CA LEU A 166 0.18 -26.20 14.92
C LEU A 166 -1.11 -25.56 14.42
N ASP A 167 -2.11 -25.50 15.28
CA ASP A 167 -3.31 -24.66 15.13
C ASP A 167 -3.28 -23.45 16.10
N ASN A 168 -4.29 -22.58 16.03
CA ASN A 168 -4.41 -21.40 16.91
C ASN A 168 -4.44 -21.76 18.40
N ARG A 169 -5.05 -22.89 18.77
CA ARG A 169 -5.10 -23.37 20.16
C ARG A 169 -3.73 -23.85 20.63
N SER A 170 -2.96 -24.47 19.75
CA SER A 170 -1.61 -24.95 20.04
C SER A 170 -0.68 -23.82 20.40
N LEU A 171 -0.75 -22.68 19.70
CA LEU A 171 0.04 -21.49 20.07
C LEU A 171 -0.29 -21.00 21.47
N MET A 172 -1.56 -21.14 21.91
CA MET A 172 -1.97 -20.76 23.25
C MET A 172 -1.47 -21.72 24.34
N ILE A 173 -1.53 -23.02 24.07
CA ILE A 173 -0.98 -24.06 24.95
C ILE A 173 0.53 -23.86 25.10
N LEU A 174 1.24 -23.69 23.99
CA LEU A 174 2.68 -23.49 23.96
C LEU A 174 3.11 -22.22 24.70
N PHE A 175 2.38 -21.12 24.54
CA PHE A 175 2.66 -19.89 25.28
C PHE A 175 2.46 -20.06 26.78
N ASP A 176 1.35 -20.67 27.22
CA ASP A 176 1.09 -20.91 28.64
C ASP A 176 2.15 -21.82 29.28
N GLU A 177 2.55 -22.88 28.59
CA GLU A 177 3.64 -23.75 29.06
C GLU A 177 5.00 -23.04 29.05
N LEU A 178 5.29 -22.22 28.04
CA LEU A 178 6.50 -21.39 27.99
C LEU A 178 6.60 -20.49 29.23
N MET A 179 5.50 -19.83 29.59
CA MET A 179 5.47 -18.95 30.75
C MET A 179 5.55 -19.71 32.07
N LYS A 180 4.97 -20.91 32.18
CA LYS A 180 5.16 -21.79 33.34
C LYS A 180 6.62 -22.21 33.51
N LEU A 181 7.29 -22.60 32.43
CA LEU A 181 8.72 -22.95 32.42
C LEU A 181 9.59 -21.73 32.76
N TYR A 182 9.24 -20.54 32.24
CA TYR A 182 9.91 -19.28 32.58
C TYR A 182 9.83 -18.98 34.08
N CYS A 183 8.68 -19.24 34.72
CA CYS A 183 8.51 -19.11 36.17
C CYS A 183 9.21 -20.22 36.99
N GLY A 184 9.97 -21.12 36.36
CA GLY A 184 10.69 -22.20 37.04
C GLY A 184 9.81 -23.39 37.45
N LYS A 185 8.58 -23.50 36.92
CA LYS A 185 7.75 -24.69 37.17
C LYS A 185 8.27 -25.87 36.34
N SER A 186 8.38 -27.03 36.97
CA SER A 186 8.61 -28.29 36.26
C SER A 186 7.31 -28.77 35.62
N LEU A 187 7.37 -29.23 34.36
CA LEU A 187 6.23 -29.80 33.65
C LEU A 187 6.52 -31.27 33.30
N ASP A 188 5.64 -32.18 33.73
CA ASP A 188 5.75 -33.61 33.43
C ASP A 188 5.63 -33.89 31.95
N LYS A 189 6.45 -34.81 31.40
CA LYS A 189 6.40 -35.12 29.95
C LYS A 189 4.96 -35.48 29.52
N PRO A 190 4.51 -35.03 28.33
CA PRO A 190 3.21 -35.42 27.81
C PRO A 190 3.08 -36.95 27.75
N VAL A 191 1.97 -37.48 28.28
CA VAL A 191 1.69 -38.93 28.28
C VAL A 191 1.50 -39.45 26.87
N ILE A 192 0.83 -38.65 26.03
CA ILE A 192 0.67 -38.88 24.59
C ILE A 192 1.12 -37.64 23.81
N THR A 193 1.42 -37.82 22.54
CA THR A 193 1.83 -36.79 21.60
C THR A 193 0.93 -36.78 20.36
N TYR A 194 1.07 -35.76 19.51
CA TYR A 194 0.32 -35.71 18.25
C TYR A 194 0.58 -36.92 17.33
N HIS A 195 1.77 -37.52 17.38
CA HIS A 195 2.09 -38.71 16.58
C HIS A 195 1.27 -39.93 17.01
N ASP A 196 1.00 -40.06 18.32
CA ASP A 196 0.17 -41.11 18.87
C ASP A 196 -1.28 -40.94 18.40
N PHE A 197 -1.77 -39.69 18.42
CA PHE A 197 -3.07 -39.34 17.84
C PHE A 197 -3.15 -39.67 16.34
N ALA A 198 -2.14 -39.34 15.54
CA ALA A 198 -2.15 -39.62 14.10
C ALA A 198 -2.20 -41.13 13.79
N VAL A 199 -1.42 -41.95 14.52
CA VAL A 199 -1.46 -43.43 14.40
C VAL A 199 -2.82 -43.98 14.82
N TRP A 200 -3.39 -43.43 15.90
CA TRP A 200 -4.70 -43.83 16.40
C TRP A 200 -5.82 -43.46 15.41
N GLN A 201 -5.81 -42.25 14.84
CA GLN A 201 -6.81 -41.79 13.87
C GLN A 201 -6.78 -42.64 12.59
N GLU A 202 -5.60 -43.00 12.08
CA GLU A 202 -5.45 -43.87 10.91
C GLU A 202 -6.12 -45.24 11.12
N ARG A 203 -6.02 -45.80 12.33
CA ARG A 203 -6.62 -47.10 12.66
C ARG A 203 -8.15 -47.05 12.78
N ARG A 204 -8.71 -45.93 13.28
CA ARG A 204 -10.15 -45.78 13.51
C ARG A 204 -10.97 -45.46 12.26
N PHE A 205 -10.32 -45.15 11.15
CA PHE A 205 -10.99 -44.75 9.91
C PHE A 205 -12.05 -45.78 9.43
N TYR A 206 -11.94 -47.04 9.85
CA TYR A 206 -12.84 -48.13 9.49
C TYR A 206 -13.82 -48.56 10.61
N GLU A 207 -13.89 -47.82 11.71
CA GLU A 207 -14.77 -48.13 12.83
C GLU A 207 -16.19 -47.59 12.65
N ARG A 208 -17.17 -48.22 13.33
CA ARG A 208 -18.60 -47.92 13.18
C ARG A 208 -18.97 -46.47 13.55
N ASP A 209 -18.30 -45.89 14.53
CA ASP A 209 -18.56 -44.51 14.96
C ASP A 209 -18.14 -43.49 13.89
N TYR A 210 -17.10 -43.82 13.12
CA TYR A 210 -16.61 -43.00 12.03
C TYR A 210 -17.57 -42.98 10.83
N GLU A 211 -18.21 -44.12 10.54
CA GLU A 211 -19.26 -44.22 9.50
C GLU A 211 -20.50 -43.38 9.85
N LYS A 212 -20.83 -43.24 11.14
CA LYS A 212 -21.92 -42.35 11.57
C LYS A 212 -21.60 -40.90 11.21
N CYS A 213 -20.39 -40.43 11.53
CA CYS A 213 -19.97 -39.06 11.19
C CYS A 213 -19.92 -38.85 9.68
N ARG A 214 -19.39 -39.84 8.93
CA ARG A 214 -19.39 -39.84 7.46
C ARG A 214 -20.79 -39.65 6.91
N ARG A 215 -21.76 -40.48 7.32
CA ARG A 215 -23.15 -40.41 6.83
C ARG A 215 -23.78 -39.05 7.12
N PHE A 216 -23.61 -38.52 8.33
CA PHE A 216 -24.12 -37.18 8.69
C PHE A 216 -23.65 -36.10 7.71
N TRP A 217 -22.34 -36.06 7.41
CA TRP A 217 -21.80 -35.05 6.52
C TRP A 217 -22.18 -35.24 5.04
N HIS A 218 -22.30 -36.50 4.59
CA HIS A 218 -22.83 -36.82 3.26
C HIS A 218 -24.29 -36.38 3.11
N GLU A 219 -25.12 -36.59 4.15
CA GLU A 219 -26.51 -36.13 4.16
C GLU A 219 -26.60 -34.59 4.21
N MET A 220 -25.77 -33.92 5.01
CA MET A 220 -25.69 -32.46 5.11
C MET A 220 -25.36 -31.78 3.76
N LEU A 221 -24.43 -32.36 3.01
CA LEU A 221 -23.90 -31.81 1.76
C LEU A 221 -24.43 -32.56 0.52
N ASN A 222 -25.58 -33.22 0.64
CA ASN A 222 -26.16 -34.00 -0.46
C ASN A 222 -26.70 -33.10 -1.59
N GLY A 223 -26.70 -33.60 -2.82
CA GLY A 223 -27.17 -32.88 -4.00
C GLY A 223 -26.22 -31.80 -4.49
N ASP A 224 -26.74 -30.86 -5.27
CA ASP A 224 -25.93 -29.77 -5.84
C ASP A 224 -25.51 -28.79 -4.73
N LEU A 225 -24.21 -28.49 -4.67
CA LEU A 225 -23.65 -27.55 -3.70
C LEU A 225 -23.88 -26.11 -4.19
N PRO A 226 -24.59 -25.26 -3.42
CA PRO A 226 -24.89 -23.90 -3.84
C PRO A 226 -23.62 -23.04 -3.88
N LEU A 227 -23.48 -22.27 -4.96
CA LEU A 227 -22.47 -21.23 -5.08
C LEU A 227 -23.05 -19.91 -4.57
N LEU A 228 -22.43 -19.31 -3.55
CA LEU A 228 -22.91 -18.05 -2.98
C LEU A 228 -22.57 -16.88 -3.93
N ASN A 229 -23.58 -16.08 -4.25
CA ASN A 229 -23.52 -14.92 -5.13
C ASN A 229 -23.77 -13.64 -4.34
N MET A 230 -22.74 -13.21 -3.61
CA MET A 230 -22.77 -11.95 -2.86
C MET A 230 -22.66 -10.74 -3.78
N PRO A 231 -23.28 -9.60 -3.43
CA PRO A 231 -22.99 -8.33 -4.08
C PRO A 231 -21.55 -7.91 -3.75
N THR A 232 -20.69 -7.84 -4.76
CA THR A 232 -19.28 -7.43 -4.63
C THR A 232 -19.06 -6.05 -5.25
N ASP A 233 -18.16 -5.27 -4.67
CA ASP A 233 -17.76 -3.94 -5.19
C ASP A 233 -16.88 -4.06 -6.43
N TYR A 234 -16.15 -5.18 -6.55
CA TYR A 234 -15.18 -5.44 -7.59
C TYR A 234 -15.46 -6.78 -8.29
N MET A 235 -14.96 -6.93 -9.52
CA MET A 235 -15.02 -8.22 -10.23
C MET A 235 -14.09 -9.23 -9.58
N ARG A 236 -14.58 -10.47 -9.42
CA ARG A 236 -13.76 -11.57 -8.87
C ARG A 236 -12.54 -11.84 -9.77
N PRO A 237 -11.33 -11.87 -9.19
CA PRO A 237 -10.13 -12.23 -9.94
C PRO A 237 -10.11 -13.72 -10.29
N ALA A 238 -9.42 -14.08 -11.39
CA ALA A 238 -9.30 -15.47 -11.84
C ALA A 238 -8.54 -16.40 -10.86
N ILE A 239 -7.70 -15.82 -9.99
CA ILE A 239 -6.93 -16.52 -8.97
C ILE A 239 -7.04 -15.72 -7.68
N MET A 240 -7.37 -16.39 -6.57
CA MET A 240 -7.44 -15.77 -5.25
C MET A 240 -6.03 -15.58 -4.67
N ASP A 241 -5.59 -14.32 -4.54
CA ASP A 241 -4.31 -13.94 -3.90
C ASP A 241 -4.40 -13.75 -2.37
N ARG A 242 -5.62 -13.88 -1.81
CA ARG A 242 -5.93 -13.86 -0.37
C ARG A 242 -5.60 -12.55 0.35
N SER A 243 -5.46 -11.43 -0.36
CA SER A 243 -5.28 -10.11 0.26
C SER A 243 -6.48 -9.75 1.13
N GLY A 244 -6.32 -9.69 2.45
CA GLY A 244 -7.43 -9.45 3.37
C GLY A 244 -7.30 -8.13 4.13
N SER A 245 -8.44 -7.60 4.55
CA SER A 245 -8.52 -6.58 5.60
C SER A 245 -9.63 -6.96 6.58
N GLU A 246 -9.70 -6.23 7.69
CA GLU A 246 -10.75 -6.41 8.68
C GLU A 246 -11.46 -5.09 9.01
N ALA A 247 -12.70 -5.21 9.47
CA ALA A 247 -13.43 -4.15 10.14
C ALA A 247 -14.21 -4.76 11.29
N SER A 248 -14.31 -4.04 12.41
CA SER A 248 -15.05 -4.47 13.60
C SER A 248 -15.89 -3.34 14.18
N LEU A 249 -16.84 -3.73 15.02
CA LEU A 249 -17.77 -2.87 15.72
C LEU A 249 -18.05 -3.46 17.10
N ASP A 250 -17.86 -2.66 18.15
CA ASP A 250 -18.26 -3.03 19.51
C ASP A 250 -19.76 -2.78 19.69
N LEU A 251 -20.49 -3.81 20.13
CA LEU A 251 -21.89 -3.69 20.49
C LEU A 251 -21.99 -3.00 21.85
N SER A 252 -23.00 -2.15 22.02
CA SER A 252 -23.23 -1.50 23.32
C SER A 252 -23.40 -2.52 24.44
N MET A 253 -23.05 -2.15 25.67
CA MET A 253 -23.25 -3.02 26.83
C MET A 253 -24.73 -3.41 26.97
N GLU A 254 -25.64 -2.47 26.75
CA GLU A 254 -27.09 -2.71 26.79
C GLU A 254 -27.52 -3.76 25.75
N LEU A 255 -27.08 -3.62 24.49
CA LEU A 255 -27.42 -4.58 23.45
C LEU A 255 -26.78 -5.95 23.74
N SER A 256 -25.55 -5.97 24.24
CA SER A 256 -24.86 -7.20 24.64
C SER A 256 -25.60 -7.94 25.77
N GLU A 257 -26.10 -7.21 26.76
CA GLU A 257 -26.92 -7.77 27.85
C GLU A 257 -28.26 -8.30 27.33
N LYS A 258 -28.96 -7.55 26.47
CA LYS A 258 -30.20 -8.01 25.82
C LYS A 258 -29.98 -9.29 25.02
N ILE A 259 -28.91 -9.36 24.23
CA ILE A 259 -28.53 -10.55 23.47
C ILE A 259 -28.31 -11.75 24.40
N ARG A 260 -27.59 -11.56 25.52
CA ARG A 260 -27.39 -12.64 26.49
C ARG A 260 -28.71 -13.07 27.15
N GLY A 261 -29.57 -12.10 27.49
CA GLY A 261 -30.91 -12.37 28.03
C GLY A 261 -31.74 -13.22 27.07
N PHE A 262 -31.78 -12.83 25.80
CA PHE A 262 -32.49 -13.54 24.74
C PHE A 262 -32.02 -14.99 24.57
N VAL A 263 -30.70 -15.22 24.56
CA VAL A 263 -30.13 -16.58 24.47
C VAL A 263 -30.51 -17.43 25.68
N CYS A 264 -30.53 -16.85 26.88
CA CYS A 264 -30.97 -17.53 28.10
C CYS A 264 -32.46 -17.89 28.05
N GLU A 265 -33.32 -16.97 27.59
CA GLU A 265 -34.76 -17.17 27.47
C GLU A 265 -35.10 -18.26 26.47
N THR A 266 -34.45 -18.24 25.31
CA THR A 266 -34.62 -19.23 24.24
C THR A 266 -33.91 -20.56 24.51
N LYS A 267 -33.06 -20.63 25.55
CA LYS A 267 -32.22 -21.79 25.90
C LYS A 267 -31.31 -22.24 24.74
N THR A 268 -30.81 -21.28 23.98
CA THR A 268 -29.90 -21.52 22.84
C THR A 268 -28.47 -21.09 23.20
N SER A 269 -27.63 -20.75 22.22
CA SER A 269 -26.27 -20.24 22.45
C SER A 269 -25.99 -18.97 21.64
N LEU A 270 -25.04 -18.15 22.09
CA LEU A 270 -24.58 -16.97 21.34
C LEU A 270 -24.09 -17.36 19.94
N CYS A 271 -23.34 -18.46 19.84
CA CYS A 271 -22.89 -19.00 18.56
C CYS A 271 -24.06 -19.30 17.61
N ALA A 272 -25.10 -19.99 18.09
CA ALA A 272 -26.27 -20.31 17.27
C ALA A 272 -27.05 -19.05 16.87
N LEU A 273 -27.18 -18.08 17.77
CA LEU A 273 -27.83 -16.80 17.50
C LEU A 273 -27.12 -16.03 16.38
N PHE A 274 -25.81 -15.79 16.53
CA PHE A 274 -25.03 -15.05 15.55
C PHE A 274 -24.86 -15.81 14.23
N PHE A 275 -24.74 -17.14 14.27
CA PHE A 275 -24.74 -17.97 13.06
C PHE A 275 -26.06 -17.84 12.30
N SER A 276 -27.20 -17.90 12.99
CA SER A 276 -28.53 -17.76 12.39
C SER A 276 -28.74 -16.36 11.82
N ALA A 277 -28.38 -15.32 12.57
CA ALA A 277 -28.45 -13.95 12.09
C ALA A 277 -27.52 -13.71 10.89
N TYR A 278 -26.31 -14.27 10.90
CA TYR A 278 -25.38 -14.16 9.77
C TYR A 278 -25.90 -14.89 8.53
N SER A 279 -26.45 -16.09 8.69
CA SER A 279 -27.12 -16.79 7.60
C SER A 279 -28.30 -16.00 7.04
N GLY A 280 -29.09 -15.35 7.91
CA GLY A 280 -30.16 -14.45 7.50
C GLY A 280 -29.65 -13.26 6.69
N LEU A 281 -28.59 -12.60 7.17
CA LEU A 281 -27.95 -11.49 6.45
C LEU A 281 -27.47 -11.93 5.06
N LEU A 282 -26.77 -13.07 4.97
CA LEU A 282 -26.28 -13.58 3.69
C LEU A 282 -27.41 -13.88 2.71
N SER A 283 -28.55 -14.39 3.19
CA SER A 283 -29.76 -14.57 2.38
C SER A 283 -30.32 -13.26 1.87
N GLN A 284 -30.37 -12.23 2.71
CA GLN A 284 -30.83 -10.89 2.29
C GLN A 284 -29.90 -10.26 1.24
N LEU A 285 -28.58 -10.40 1.41
CA LEU A 285 -27.60 -9.83 0.49
C LEU A 285 -27.56 -10.58 -0.85
N SER A 286 -27.55 -11.91 -0.83
CA SER A 286 -27.43 -12.75 -2.03
C SER A 286 -28.76 -13.08 -2.70
N GLN A 287 -29.88 -12.89 -2.00
CA GLN A 287 -31.22 -13.37 -2.39
C GLN A 287 -31.30 -14.90 -2.56
N GLN A 288 -30.44 -15.65 -1.85
CA GLN A 288 -30.41 -17.12 -1.85
C GLN A 288 -30.86 -17.69 -0.52
N GLU A 289 -31.65 -18.77 -0.56
CA GLU A 289 -32.13 -19.51 0.62
C GLU A 289 -31.37 -20.82 0.84
N ASP A 290 -30.31 -21.08 0.08
CA ASP A 290 -29.48 -22.28 0.24
C ASP A 290 -28.01 -21.85 0.30
N ILE A 291 -27.45 -21.90 1.51
CA ILE A 291 -26.17 -21.26 1.83
C ILE A 291 -25.30 -22.26 2.59
N ILE A 292 -24.03 -22.37 2.19
CA ILE A 292 -23.01 -23.11 2.94
C ILE A 292 -22.07 -22.10 3.62
N ILE A 293 -22.00 -22.18 4.96
CA ILE A 293 -21.12 -21.34 5.79
C ILE A 293 -20.07 -22.24 6.43
N GLY A 294 -18.79 -21.90 6.24
CA GLY A 294 -17.70 -22.62 6.87
C GLY A 294 -17.60 -22.31 8.37
N ILE A 295 -17.44 -23.34 9.20
CA ILE A 295 -17.20 -23.19 10.65
C ILE A 295 -15.92 -23.96 11.02
N PRO A 296 -14.96 -23.32 11.70
CA PRO A 296 -13.82 -24.01 12.27
C PRO A 296 -14.21 -24.71 13.57
N PHE A 297 -13.99 -26.02 13.62
CA PHE A 297 -14.07 -26.84 14.82
C PHE A 297 -12.65 -27.06 15.39
N ALA A 298 -12.52 -27.11 16.72
CA ALA A 298 -11.20 -27.31 17.34
C ALA A 298 -10.64 -28.73 17.15
N GLY A 299 -11.51 -29.72 16.86
CA GLY A 299 -11.12 -31.11 16.62
C GLY A 299 -10.54 -31.84 17.84
N ARG A 300 -10.77 -31.32 19.05
CA ARG A 300 -10.21 -31.84 20.32
C ARG A 300 -11.31 -32.48 21.16
N MET A 301 -11.85 -33.59 20.65
CA MET A 301 -13.01 -34.33 21.20
C MET A 301 -12.67 -35.32 22.31
N TYR A 302 -11.38 -35.55 22.55
CA TYR A 302 -10.89 -36.52 23.52
C TYR A 302 -10.09 -35.82 24.60
N LYS A 303 -10.30 -36.23 25.85
CA LYS A 303 -9.64 -35.63 27.02
C LYS A 303 -8.12 -35.58 26.88
N ASP A 304 -7.55 -36.62 26.28
CA ASP A 304 -6.11 -36.76 26.10
C ASP A 304 -5.53 -35.69 25.16
N VAL A 305 -6.28 -35.14 24.18
CA VAL A 305 -5.76 -34.20 23.16
C VAL A 305 -6.08 -32.72 23.42
N ILE A 306 -6.86 -32.42 24.48
CA ILE A 306 -7.29 -31.04 24.79
C ILE A 306 -6.09 -30.08 24.96
N ASN A 307 -5.01 -30.56 25.58
CA ASN A 307 -3.83 -29.76 25.93
C ASN A 307 -2.56 -30.16 25.17
N ILE A 308 -2.69 -30.77 23.99
CA ILE A 308 -1.54 -31.19 23.19
C ILE A 308 -1.36 -30.26 21.98
N PRO A 309 -0.17 -29.70 21.75
CA PRO A 309 0.07 -28.94 20.52
C PRO A 309 0.04 -29.85 19.28
N GLY A 310 -0.63 -29.39 18.22
CA GLY A 310 -0.84 -30.14 16.98
C GLY A 310 -1.87 -29.50 16.06
N MET A 311 -2.02 -30.02 14.83
CA MET A 311 -3.03 -29.58 13.87
C MET A 311 -4.34 -30.36 14.09
N PHE A 312 -5.19 -29.91 15.02
CA PHE A 312 -6.49 -30.56 15.27
C PHE A 312 -7.65 -29.81 14.61
N ALA A 313 -7.46 -28.52 14.31
CA ALA A 313 -8.51 -27.71 13.73
C ALA A 313 -9.02 -28.32 12.42
N ASN A 314 -10.34 -28.47 12.32
CA ASN A 314 -11.02 -29.00 11.15
C ASN A 314 -12.13 -28.02 10.76
N MET A 315 -12.32 -27.79 9.47
CA MET A 315 -13.29 -26.80 8.99
C MET A 315 -14.36 -27.49 8.17
N HIS A 316 -15.62 -27.34 8.57
CA HIS A 316 -16.75 -27.94 7.86
C HIS A 316 -17.72 -26.88 7.34
N GLY A 317 -18.34 -27.16 6.20
CA GLY A 317 -19.43 -26.36 5.68
C GLY A 317 -20.76 -26.79 6.30
N ILE A 318 -21.45 -25.85 6.95
CA ILE A 318 -22.83 -26.04 7.40
C ILE A 318 -23.76 -25.50 6.32
N ARG A 319 -24.51 -26.40 5.69
CA ARG A 319 -25.56 -26.02 4.73
C ARG A 319 -26.82 -25.67 5.51
N THR A 320 -27.28 -24.44 5.36
CA THR A 320 -28.46 -23.92 6.04
C THR A 320 -29.43 -23.31 5.04
N ASN A 321 -30.71 -23.32 5.41
CA ASN A 321 -31.80 -22.81 4.58
C ASN A 321 -32.58 -21.72 5.32
N PRO A 322 -32.17 -20.44 5.18
CA PRO A 322 -32.90 -19.29 5.69
C PRO A 322 -34.14 -18.98 4.83
N ASP A 323 -35.15 -19.86 4.90
CA ASP A 323 -36.46 -19.70 4.23
C ASP A 323 -37.09 -18.36 4.61
N LYS A 324 -37.49 -17.55 3.64
CA LYS A 324 -38.09 -16.22 3.87
C LYS A 324 -39.31 -16.23 4.80
N LYS A 325 -40.04 -17.34 4.88
CA LYS A 325 -41.29 -17.49 5.66
C LYS A 325 -41.09 -18.06 7.07
N ILE A 326 -39.92 -18.64 7.37
CA ILE A 326 -39.67 -19.18 8.71
C ILE A 326 -39.58 -18.02 9.71
N THR A 327 -40.10 -18.22 10.91
CA THR A 327 -39.87 -17.26 12.00
C THR A 327 -38.41 -17.31 12.44
N PHE A 328 -37.87 -16.21 12.95
CA PHE A 328 -36.48 -16.22 13.43
C PHE A 328 -36.28 -17.22 14.56
N ILE A 329 -37.24 -17.32 15.50
CA ILE A 329 -37.12 -18.24 16.64
C ILE A 329 -37.07 -19.71 16.20
N ASP A 330 -37.91 -20.12 15.24
CA ASP A 330 -37.90 -21.48 14.71
C ASP A 330 -36.59 -21.77 13.95
N PHE A 331 -36.09 -20.78 13.21
CA PHE A 331 -34.82 -20.88 12.51
C PHE A 331 -33.62 -21.01 13.46
N LEU A 332 -33.63 -20.22 14.54
CA LEU A 332 -32.62 -20.28 15.58
C LEU A 332 -32.60 -21.65 16.26
N GLU A 333 -33.76 -22.19 16.65
CA GLU A 333 -33.85 -23.52 17.26
C GLU A 333 -33.33 -24.60 16.31
N LYS A 334 -33.73 -24.54 15.03
CA LYS A 334 -33.24 -25.46 13.99
C LYS A 334 -31.72 -25.40 13.84
N ASN A 335 -31.14 -24.20 13.73
CA ASN A 335 -29.69 -24.04 13.61
C ASN A 335 -28.94 -24.42 14.89
N TYR A 336 -29.53 -24.18 16.07
CA TYR A 336 -28.93 -24.62 17.33
C TYR A 336 -28.78 -26.14 17.38
N LEU A 337 -29.85 -26.89 17.07
CA LEU A 337 -29.79 -28.35 17.00
C LEU A 337 -28.80 -28.85 15.93
N LEU A 338 -28.79 -28.19 14.76
CA LEU A 338 -27.88 -28.50 13.67
C LEU A 338 -26.41 -28.34 14.07
N LEU A 339 -26.06 -27.25 14.76
CA LEU A 339 -24.70 -26.97 15.20
C LEU A 339 -24.25 -27.94 16.30
N GLU A 340 -25.14 -28.32 17.22
CA GLU A 340 -24.82 -29.35 18.23
C GLU A 340 -24.62 -30.73 17.59
N GLU A 341 -25.41 -31.10 16.59
CA GLU A 341 -25.21 -32.36 15.86
C GLU A 341 -23.91 -32.33 15.02
N ALA A 342 -23.63 -31.21 14.35
CA ALA A 342 -22.37 -31.03 13.61
C ALA A 342 -21.15 -31.14 14.53
N LYS A 343 -21.22 -30.55 15.73
CA LYS A 343 -20.19 -30.66 16.77
C LYS A 343 -19.95 -32.11 17.18
N LEU A 344 -20.98 -32.93 17.34
CA LEU A 344 -20.82 -34.36 17.67
C LEU A 344 -20.17 -35.17 16.54
N ASN A 345 -20.26 -34.69 15.31
CA ASN A 345 -19.73 -35.37 14.11
C ASN A 345 -18.45 -34.71 13.55
N GLN A 346 -17.84 -33.75 14.25
CA GLN A 346 -16.69 -32.97 13.78
C GLN A 346 -15.40 -33.79 13.53
N SER A 347 -15.35 -35.04 14.02
CA SER A 347 -14.18 -35.92 13.88
C SER A 347 -13.94 -36.42 12.46
N TYR A 348 -14.92 -36.27 11.54
CA TYR A 348 -14.75 -36.67 10.14
C TYR A 348 -13.94 -35.62 9.35
N PRO A 349 -12.82 -35.96 8.70
CA PRO A 349 -11.99 -35.05 7.94
C PRO A 349 -12.72 -34.46 6.74
N ILE A 350 -12.73 -33.12 6.64
CA ILE A 350 -13.31 -32.43 5.50
C ILE A 350 -12.61 -32.81 4.19
N THR A 351 -11.30 -33.05 4.24
CA THR A 351 -10.48 -33.36 3.07
C THR A 351 -10.95 -34.65 2.40
N THR A 352 -11.19 -35.69 3.21
CA THR A 352 -11.77 -36.95 2.74
C THR A 352 -13.18 -36.72 2.20
N LEU A 353 -14.02 -35.97 2.91
CA LEU A 353 -15.38 -35.69 2.46
C LEU A 353 -15.41 -35.01 1.07
N LEU A 354 -14.54 -34.03 0.82
CA LEU A 354 -14.47 -33.34 -0.47
C LEU A 354 -14.03 -34.26 -1.62
N GLU A 355 -13.11 -35.19 -1.34
CA GLU A 355 -12.69 -36.22 -2.31
C GLU A 355 -13.85 -37.18 -2.63
N GLU A 356 -14.59 -37.62 -1.61
CA GLU A 356 -15.75 -38.50 -1.79
C GLU A 356 -16.90 -37.83 -2.56
N LEU A 357 -17.17 -36.55 -2.27
CA LEU A 357 -18.15 -35.72 -2.96
C LEU A 357 -17.67 -35.25 -4.35
N LYS A 358 -16.41 -35.50 -4.72
CA LYS A 358 -15.78 -35.10 -5.99
C LYS A 358 -15.94 -33.60 -6.27
N VAL A 359 -15.80 -32.78 -5.24
CA VAL A 359 -15.96 -31.33 -5.34
C VAL A 359 -14.89 -30.76 -6.26
N GLN A 360 -15.31 -29.99 -7.27
CA GLN A 360 -14.38 -29.40 -8.23
C GLN A 360 -13.56 -28.28 -7.57
N GLN A 361 -12.24 -28.35 -7.71
CA GLN A 361 -11.36 -27.27 -7.27
C GLN A 361 -11.41 -26.11 -8.27
N ARG A 362 -11.51 -24.90 -7.74
CA ARG A 362 -11.46 -23.65 -8.48
C ARG A 362 -10.30 -22.80 -8.00
N ALA A 363 -9.67 -22.05 -8.90
CA ALA A 363 -8.57 -21.16 -8.54
C ALA A 363 -9.04 -19.84 -7.91
N ASP A 364 -10.27 -19.44 -8.18
CA ASP A 364 -10.88 -18.17 -7.77
C ASP A 364 -11.74 -18.26 -6.49
N ARG A 365 -11.97 -19.47 -5.97
CA ARG A 365 -12.87 -19.76 -4.83
C ARG A 365 -12.35 -20.90 -3.96
N ASN A 366 -12.85 -20.95 -2.74
CA ASN A 366 -12.63 -22.12 -1.90
C ASN A 366 -13.48 -23.31 -2.39
N PRO A 367 -13.05 -24.56 -2.17
CA PRO A 367 -13.74 -25.72 -2.71
C PRO A 367 -15.20 -25.86 -2.26
N LEU A 368 -15.52 -25.50 -1.01
CA LEU A 368 -16.85 -25.77 -0.44
C LEU A 368 -17.64 -24.51 -0.06
N CYS A 369 -17.00 -23.55 0.60
CA CYS A 369 -17.69 -22.38 1.13
C CYS A 369 -16.84 -21.11 0.93
N ASP A 370 -17.48 -20.08 0.42
CA ASP A 370 -16.88 -18.77 0.17
C ASP A 370 -16.91 -17.85 1.41
N VAL A 371 -17.72 -18.21 2.40
CA VAL A 371 -17.90 -17.46 3.64
C VAL A 371 -17.68 -18.32 4.86
N SER A 372 -17.28 -17.71 5.98
CA SER A 372 -17.08 -18.41 7.24
C SER A 372 -17.64 -17.68 8.45
N PHE A 373 -17.83 -18.41 9.54
CA PHE A 373 -18.27 -17.90 10.83
C PHE A 373 -17.36 -18.43 11.95
N GLU A 374 -16.86 -17.52 12.79
CA GLU A 374 -16.01 -17.85 13.93
C GLU A 374 -16.50 -17.14 15.20
N PHE A 375 -16.69 -17.92 16.26
CA PHE A 375 -17.01 -17.41 17.59
C PHE A 375 -15.79 -17.56 18.52
N LEU A 376 -15.26 -16.43 18.98
CA LEU A 376 -14.03 -16.33 19.76
C LEU A 376 -14.35 -16.02 21.23
N PRO A 377 -13.98 -16.92 22.18
CA PRO A 377 -14.11 -16.61 23.61
C PRO A 377 -13.10 -15.58 24.08
N ASP A 378 -13.42 -14.86 25.16
CA ASP A 378 -12.44 -14.02 25.86
C ASP A 378 -11.25 -14.88 26.29
N SER A 379 -10.05 -14.40 25.99
CA SER A 379 -8.81 -15.03 26.44
C SER A 379 -8.13 -14.28 27.59
N GLY A 380 -8.59 -13.05 27.89
CA GLY A 380 -8.31 -12.27 29.08
C GLY A 380 -6.82 -12.04 29.42
N ALA A 381 -6.60 -11.29 30.48
CA ALA A 381 -5.29 -11.22 31.13
C ALA A 381 -5.06 -12.47 32.00
N LYS A 382 -3.84 -13.04 31.93
CA LYS A 382 -3.40 -14.16 32.78
C LYS A 382 -2.17 -13.79 33.58
N MET A 383 -2.14 -14.22 34.84
CA MET A 383 -1.00 -14.03 35.72
C MET A 383 -0.06 -15.24 35.69
N HIS A 384 1.21 -15.01 35.35
CA HIS A 384 2.29 -15.99 35.44
C HIS A 384 3.36 -15.47 36.42
N GLY A 385 3.21 -15.85 37.68
CA GLY A 385 4.02 -15.27 38.76
C GLY A 385 3.68 -13.79 38.94
N ALA A 386 4.68 -12.91 38.78
CA ALA A 386 4.50 -11.45 38.84
C ALA A 386 4.20 -10.81 37.47
N LEU A 387 4.14 -11.59 36.39
CA LEU A 387 3.89 -11.10 35.04
C LEU A 387 2.42 -11.19 34.68
N GLU A 388 1.88 -10.12 34.11
CA GLU A 388 0.56 -10.10 33.48
C GLU A 388 0.75 -10.33 31.97
N THR A 389 0.05 -11.32 31.42
CA THR A 389 0.13 -11.68 29.99
C THR A 389 -1.22 -11.56 29.31
N ILE A 390 -1.23 -10.96 28.12
CA ILE A 390 -2.46 -10.66 27.38
C ILE A 390 -2.22 -10.99 25.91
N PRO A 391 -3.10 -11.74 25.22
CA PRO A 391 -3.03 -11.89 23.78
C PRO A 391 -3.08 -10.52 23.08
N PHE A 392 -2.12 -10.27 22.20
CA PHE A 392 -2.01 -9.02 21.46
C PHE A 392 -2.48 -9.24 20.02
N LEU A 393 -3.49 -8.47 19.60
CA LEU A 393 -4.03 -8.51 18.25
C LEU A 393 -3.10 -7.78 17.28
N ILE A 394 -2.86 -8.40 16.12
CA ILE A 394 -2.12 -7.80 15.01
C ILE A 394 -3.14 -7.57 13.90
N PRO A 395 -3.10 -6.42 13.18
CA PRO A 395 -3.99 -6.16 12.07
C PRO A 395 -3.98 -7.30 11.03
N VAL A 396 -5.15 -7.80 10.66
CA VAL A 396 -5.29 -8.88 9.65
C VAL A 396 -4.94 -8.36 8.26
N ARG A 397 -4.08 -9.10 7.53
CA ARG A 397 -3.67 -8.78 6.13
C ARG A 397 -4.02 -9.85 5.11
N THR A 398 -4.60 -10.96 5.57
CA THR A 398 -4.94 -12.11 4.72
C THR A 398 -6.36 -12.56 5.00
N SER A 399 -7.11 -12.86 3.96
CA SER A 399 -8.44 -13.46 4.06
C SER A 399 -8.42 -14.83 3.39
N TRP A 400 -8.89 -15.84 4.12
CA TRP A 400 -9.04 -17.20 3.58
C TRP A 400 -10.34 -17.40 2.84
N PHE A 401 -11.35 -16.58 3.14
CA PHE A 401 -12.68 -16.60 2.58
C PHE A 401 -12.95 -15.26 1.89
N ASP A 402 -14.00 -15.18 1.08
CA ASP A 402 -14.47 -13.90 0.57
C ASP A 402 -14.88 -12.98 1.74
N LEU A 403 -15.58 -13.57 2.72
CA LEU A 403 -16.03 -12.89 3.94
C LEU A 403 -16.01 -13.88 5.12
N SER A 404 -15.41 -13.49 6.24
CA SER A 404 -15.42 -14.26 7.49
C SER A 404 -16.04 -13.40 8.59
N PHE A 405 -17.16 -13.85 9.16
CA PHE A 405 -17.81 -13.18 10.26
C PHE A 405 -17.23 -13.64 11.60
N THR A 406 -16.72 -12.71 12.38
CA THR A 406 -16.12 -12.97 13.69
C THR A 406 -16.96 -12.35 14.79
N VAL A 407 -17.22 -13.11 15.84
CA VAL A 407 -17.86 -12.61 17.06
C VAL A 407 -16.93 -12.89 18.23
N GLN A 408 -16.60 -11.86 18.99
CA GLN A 408 -15.78 -11.97 20.19
C GLN A 408 -16.59 -11.60 21.42
N ASP A 409 -16.57 -12.47 22.42
CA ASP A 409 -17.12 -12.19 23.73
C ASP A 409 -16.01 -11.65 24.63
N LEU A 410 -16.08 -10.39 25.05
CA LEU A 410 -15.11 -9.73 25.95
C LEU A 410 -15.61 -9.66 27.40
N GLY A 411 -16.62 -10.46 27.74
CA GLY A 411 -17.30 -10.45 29.04
C GLY A 411 -18.23 -9.25 29.20
N SER A 412 -17.65 -8.04 29.22
CA SER A 412 -18.39 -6.77 29.40
C SER A 412 -19.27 -6.40 28.21
N HIS A 413 -18.84 -6.71 26.99
CA HIS A 413 -19.55 -6.45 25.75
C HIS A 413 -19.17 -7.49 24.70
N LEU A 414 -19.92 -7.51 23.60
CA LEU A 414 -19.66 -8.31 22.42
C LEU A 414 -19.07 -7.44 21.32
N THR A 415 -18.04 -7.93 20.62
CA THR A 415 -17.49 -7.29 19.41
C THR A 415 -17.83 -8.15 18.21
N ILE A 416 -18.33 -7.53 17.15
CA ILE A 416 -18.58 -8.20 15.86
C ILE A 416 -17.62 -7.66 14.80
N GLY A 417 -17.26 -8.49 13.82
CA GLY A 417 -16.32 -8.07 12.78
C GLY A 417 -16.40 -8.91 11.52
N PHE A 418 -15.86 -8.36 10.44
CA PHE A 418 -15.67 -9.05 9.17
C PHE A 418 -14.21 -8.99 8.76
N ILE A 419 -13.63 -10.14 8.46
CA ILE A 419 -12.41 -10.26 7.66
C ILE A 419 -12.84 -10.51 6.22
N TYR A 420 -12.38 -9.69 5.27
CA TYR A 420 -12.90 -9.70 3.90
C TYR A 420 -11.78 -9.67 2.85
N TYR A 421 -12.08 -10.21 1.68
CA TYR A 421 -11.17 -10.22 0.54
C TYR A 421 -11.17 -8.86 -0.18
N ASN A 422 -10.04 -8.14 -0.15
CA ASN A 422 -9.92 -6.77 -0.68
C ASN A 422 -10.22 -6.65 -2.18
N LYS A 423 -10.14 -7.76 -2.93
CA LYS A 423 -10.47 -7.80 -4.36
C LYS A 423 -11.96 -7.96 -4.65
N LEU A 424 -12.79 -8.07 -3.62
CA LEU A 424 -14.24 -8.19 -3.75
C LEU A 424 -14.97 -7.05 -3.03
N PHE A 425 -14.42 -6.52 -1.93
CA PHE A 425 -15.14 -5.56 -1.09
C PHE A 425 -14.31 -4.33 -0.73
N LYS A 426 -14.96 -3.16 -0.71
CA LYS A 426 -14.47 -1.90 -0.14
C LYS A 426 -14.69 -1.91 1.37
N GLN A 427 -13.80 -1.24 2.11
CA GLN A 427 -13.95 -1.10 3.56
C GLN A 427 -15.26 -0.40 3.96
N SER A 428 -15.70 0.58 3.16
CA SER A 428 -16.97 1.29 3.39
C SER A 428 -18.18 0.34 3.34
N THR A 429 -18.21 -0.55 2.35
CA THR A 429 -19.28 -1.56 2.19
C THR A 429 -19.35 -2.46 3.41
N ILE A 430 -18.21 -2.97 3.86
CA ILE A 430 -18.12 -3.84 5.03
C ILE A 430 -18.53 -3.12 6.32
N LYS A 431 -18.10 -1.86 6.52
CA LYS A 431 -18.52 -1.06 7.68
C LYS A 431 -20.03 -0.79 7.67
N ASN A 432 -20.62 -0.59 6.50
CA ASN A 432 -22.08 -0.42 6.37
C ASN A 432 -22.82 -1.72 6.70
N TRP A 433 -22.31 -2.87 6.25
CA TRP A 433 -22.86 -4.18 6.62
C TRP A 433 -22.76 -4.48 8.11
N LEU A 434 -21.67 -4.10 8.80
CA LEU A 434 -21.57 -4.25 10.26
C LEU A 434 -22.63 -3.44 11.00
N LYS A 435 -22.83 -2.17 10.62
CA LYS A 435 -23.88 -1.33 11.20
C LYS A 435 -25.28 -1.84 10.89
N ALA A 436 -25.49 -2.35 9.68
CA ALA A 436 -26.75 -2.97 9.31
C ALA A 436 -26.98 -4.26 10.11
N PHE A 437 -25.94 -5.07 10.33
CA PHE A 437 -26.00 -6.27 11.14
C PHE A 437 -26.32 -5.96 12.63
N GLU A 438 -25.71 -4.92 13.20
CA GLU A 438 -26.06 -4.43 14.55
C GLU A 438 -27.55 -4.09 14.67
N ARG A 439 -28.11 -3.38 13.67
CA ARG A 439 -29.55 -3.09 13.64
C ARG A 439 -30.37 -4.36 13.47
N TYR A 440 -29.94 -5.25 12.58
CA TYR A 440 -30.63 -6.50 12.27
C TYR A 440 -30.70 -7.42 13.48
N ILE A 441 -29.61 -7.57 14.25
CA ILE A 441 -29.62 -8.38 15.45
C ILE A 441 -30.55 -7.78 16.53
N SER A 442 -30.60 -6.45 16.67
CA SER A 442 -31.55 -5.79 17.58
C SER A 442 -33.01 -6.06 17.18
N VAL A 443 -33.34 -5.93 15.89
CA VAL A 443 -34.70 -6.19 15.39
C VAL A 443 -35.10 -7.65 15.59
N ILE A 444 -34.17 -8.58 15.35
CA ILE A 444 -34.38 -10.02 15.54
C ILE A 444 -34.70 -10.37 16.99
N ILE A 445 -33.98 -9.80 17.97
CA ILE A 445 -34.20 -10.11 19.39
C ILE A 445 -35.46 -9.43 19.93
N ASP A 446 -35.86 -8.29 19.37
CA ASP A 446 -37.08 -7.56 19.76
C ASP A 446 -38.35 -8.22 19.19
N GLU A 447 -38.27 -8.82 17.99
CA GLU A 447 -39.43 -9.39 17.28
C GLU A 447 -39.20 -10.82 16.76
N PRO A 448 -38.77 -11.78 17.62
CA PRO A 448 -38.27 -13.10 17.20
C PRO A 448 -39.31 -14.00 16.52
N SER A 449 -40.60 -13.73 16.72
CA SER A 449 -41.71 -14.50 16.12
C SER A 449 -42.06 -14.05 14.70
N GLN A 450 -41.39 -13.03 14.15
CA GLN A 450 -41.61 -12.59 12.77
C GLN A 450 -40.80 -13.40 11.76
N ALA A 451 -41.29 -13.41 10.52
CA ALA A 451 -40.63 -14.08 9.41
C ALA A 451 -39.31 -13.41 9.04
N LEU A 452 -38.30 -14.19 8.61
CA LEU A 452 -36.98 -13.66 8.23
C LEU A 452 -37.04 -12.57 7.16
N ALA A 453 -37.97 -12.66 6.21
CA ALA A 453 -38.17 -11.64 5.18
C ALA A 453 -38.62 -10.29 5.75
N ASP A 454 -39.56 -10.31 6.70
CA ASP A 454 -40.11 -9.11 7.31
C ASP A 454 -39.05 -8.43 8.17
N LEU A 455 -38.31 -9.20 8.96
CA LEU A 455 -37.18 -8.72 9.77
C LEU A 455 -36.08 -8.11 8.90
N GLY A 456 -35.75 -8.74 7.76
CA GLY A 456 -34.77 -8.22 6.81
C GLY A 456 -35.21 -6.90 6.16
N SER A 457 -36.50 -6.75 5.87
CA SER A 457 -37.06 -5.54 5.23
C SER A 457 -37.01 -4.29 6.12
N LYS A 458 -36.91 -4.47 7.45
CA LYS A 458 -36.80 -3.38 8.43
C LYS A 458 -35.41 -2.75 8.50
N VAL A 459 -34.43 -3.34 7.83
CA VAL A 459 -33.05 -2.86 7.81
C VAL A 459 -32.61 -2.61 6.38
N GLU A 460 -32.24 -1.36 6.09
CA GLU A 460 -31.63 -1.06 4.80
C GLU A 460 -30.19 -1.60 4.75
N PHE A 461 -29.96 -2.53 3.84
CA PHE A 461 -28.65 -2.98 3.40
C PHE A 461 -28.31 -2.22 2.10
N GLU A 462 -27.43 -1.23 2.16
CA GLU A 462 -27.03 -0.47 0.97
C GLU A 462 -26.37 -1.41 -0.05
N ASN A 463 -27.04 -1.61 -1.19
CA ASN A 463 -26.61 -2.51 -2.28
C ASN A 463 -26.22 -1.76 -3.56
N LYS A 464 -25.85 -0.47 -3.48
CA LYS A 464 -25.51 0.31 -4.69
C LYS A 464 -24.16 -0.11 -5.26
N VAL A 465 -24.21 -1.03 -6.22
CA VAL A 465 -23.17 -1.18 -7.24
C VAL A 465 -23.25 0.04 -8.16
N ASP A 466 -22.21 0.87 -8.17
CA ASP A 466 -22.07 1.94 -9.16
C ASP A 466 -21.95 1.29 -10.56
N LYS A 467 -23.05 1.25 -11.31
CA LYS A 467 -23.10 0.81 -12.72
C LYS A 467 -23.04 2.00 -13.68
N GLY A 468 -22.19 2.99 -13.38
CA GLY A 468 -22.02 4.20 -14.19
C GLY A 468 -20.57 4.38 -14.61
N GLN A 469 -20.32 4.33 -15.91
CA GLN A 469 -19.07 4.66 -16.62
C GLN A 469 -17.80 3.93 -16.14
N VAL A 470 -17.19 3.18 -17.07
CA VAL A 470 -15.80 2.74 -16.93
C VAL A 470 -14.92 3.99 -16.93
N ASP A 471 -14.66 4.52 -15.74
CA ASP A 471 -13.56 5.42 -15.48
C ASP A 471 -12.30 4.55 -15.49
N LEU A 472 -11.43 4.73 -16.49
CA LEU A 472 -10.18 3.96 -16.65
C LEU A 472 -9.10 4.36 -15.63
N ASN A 473 -9.50 4.89 -14.47
CA ASN A 473 -8.63 5.39 -13.41
C ASN A 473 -8.82 4.64 -12.08
N GLU A 474 -8.66 3.32 -12.05
CA GLU A 474 -8.37 2.60 -10.80
C GLU A 474 -7.36 1.48 -11.04
N ASN A 475 -6.09 1.85 -11.06
CA ASN A 475 -4.95 0.91 -11.12
C ASN A 475 -4.16 0.89 -9.79
N SER A 476 -4.85 0.97 -8.65
CA SER A 476 -4.20 1.13 -7.35
C SER A 476 -4.56 0.09 -6.29
N TYR A 477 -4.81 -1.18 -6.62
CA TYR A 477 -4.97 -2.21 -5.58
C TYR A 477 -4.36 -3.58 -5.90
N SER A 478 -3.61 -3.77 -7.01
CA SER A 478 -2.92 -5.04 -7.34
C SER A 478 -1.48 -5.14 -6.84
N LYS A 479 -0.96 -4.11 -6.18
CA LYS A 479 0.43 -4.06 -5.70
C LYS A 479 0.51 -4.09 -4.17
N ASP A 480 0.05 -5.10 -3.42
CA ASP A 480 0.18 -5.05 -1.94
C ASP A 480 1.26 -5.97 -1.35
N ALA A 481 1.52 -7.15 -1.91
CA ALA A 481 2.67 -7.96 -1.48
C ALA A 481 4.01 -7.39 -1.99
N ALA A 482 4.03 -6.90 -3.23
CA ALA A 482 5.18 -6.25 -3.84
C ALA A 482 5.47 -4.90 -3.19
N THR A 483 4.46 -4.04 -3.00
CA THR A 483 4.63 -2.73 -2.33
C THR A 483 5.00 -2.90 -0.86
N TRP A 484 4.52 -3.93 -0.15
CA TRP A 484 4.98 -4.17 1.22
C TRP A 484 6.44 -4.64 1.30
N LEU A 485 6.89 -5.53 0.39
CA LEU A 485 8.31 -5.91 0.28
C LEU A 485 9.19 -4.72 -0.10
N THR A 486 8.69 -3.83 -0.97
CA THR A 486 9.33 -2.55 -1.30
C THR A 486 9.36 -1.65 -0.06
N MET A 487 8.25 -1.50 0.67
CA MET A 487 8.14 -0.70 1.90
C MET A 487 9.05 -1.19 3.04
N VAL A 488 9.20 -2.51 3.23
CA VAL A 488 10.13 -3.09 4.21
C VAL A 488 11.58 -2.91 3.78
N LYS A 489 11.87 -3.09 2.50
CA LYS A 489 13.18 -2.78 1.92
C LYS A 489 13.51 -1.31 2.14
N GLU A 490 12.59 -0.40 1.81
CA GLU A 490 12.72 1.05 1.92
C GLU A 490 12.81 1.55 3.37
N ARG A 491 12.08 0.96 4.32
CA ARG A 491 12.20 1.33 5.73
C ARG A 491 13.51 0.83 6.35
N ALA A 492 13.94 -0.39 6.01
CA ALA A 492 15.29 -0.88 6.32
C ALA A 492 16.38 -0.05 5.60
N HIS A 493 16.08 0.45 4.41
CA HIS A 493 16.90 1.36 3.61
C HIS A 493 17.17 2.66 4.35
N LEU A 494 16.11 3.35 4.76
CA LEU A 494 16.16 4.60 5.51
C LEU A 494 16.93 4.41 6.82
N GLN A 495 16.77 3.27 7.50
CA GLN A 495 17.51 2.96 8.72
C GLN A 495 19.02 2.76 8.47
N LYS A 496 19.40 2.09 7.39
CA LYS A 496 20.82 1.92 6.99
C LYS A 496 21.45 3.23 6.51
N ILE A 497 20.69 4.06 5.79
CA ILE A 497 21.11 5.40 5.37
C ILE A 497 21.34 6.28 6.60
N LYS A 498 20.45 6.24 7.59
CA LYS A 498 20.64 6.91 8.87
C LYS A 498 21.95 6.49 9.55
N LEU A 499 22.25 5.18 9.58
CA LEU A 499 23.51 4.64 10.10
C LEU A 499 24.74 5.06 9.28
N ARG A 500 24.60 5.29 7.98
CA ARG A 500 25.68 5.77 7.10
C ARG A 500 25.93 7.27 7.26
N LEU A 501 24.88 8.09 7.24
CA LEU A 501 24.98 9.54 7.42
C LEU A 501 25.55 9.91 8.80
N THR A 502 25.31 9.08 9.81
CA THR A 502 25.91 9.23 11.16
C THR A 502 27.36 8.74 11.25
N LYS A 503 27.84 7.94 10.28
CA LYS A 503 29.20 7.37 10.24
C LYS A 503 30.12 8.00 9.20
N SER A 504 29.59 8.73 8.21
CA SER A 504 30.40 9.30 7.14
C SER A 504 31.31 10.42 7.66
N PRO A 505 32.64 10.32 7.48
CA PRO A 505 33.51 11.48 7.60
C PRO A 505 33.17 12.48 6.49
N LYS A 506 33.29 13.78 6.79
CA LYS A 506 33.17 14.87 5.81
C LYS A 506 33.95 14.48 4.55
N LEU A 507 33.26 14.39 3.41
CA LEU A 507 33.90 14.17 2.12
C LEU A 507 34.75 15.41 1.83
N ASP A 508 36.05 15.30 2.02
CA ASP A 508 37.02 16.34 1.69
C ASP A 508 37.05 16.47 0.16
N SER A 509 36.43 17.52 -0.35
CA SER A 509 36.30 17.84 -1.78
C SER A 509 37.66 18.10 -2.47
N SER A 510 38.77 18.01 -1.73
CA SER A 510 40.11 18.35 -2.20
C SER A 510 40.98 17.17 -2.64
N LYS A 511 40.60 15.89 -2.43
CA LYS A 511 41.47 14.75 -2.75
C LYS A 511 40.76 13.50 -3.29
N LYS A 512 40.70 13.39 -4.63
CA LYS A 512 41.12 12.21 -5.43
C LYS A 512 40.82 12.46 -6.92
N THR A 513 41.71 13.22 -7.54
CA THR A 513 41.94 13.22 -8.99
C THR A 513 42.84 12.04 -9.32
N ALA A 514 42.49 11.24 -10.34
CA ALA A 514 43.40 10.61 -11.32
C ALA A 514 42.77 9.33 -11.90
N GLN A 515 42.06 9.49 -13.04
CA GLN A 515 41.95 8.56 -14.19
C GLN A 515 40.58 8.71 -14.88
N ALA A 516 40.36 9.87 -15.48
CA ALA A 516 39.59 9.90 -16.72
C ALA A 516 40.63 10.10 -17.82
N LYS A 517 40.79 9.11 -18.70
CA LYS A 517 41.49 9.33 -19.97
C LYS A 517 40.75 10.49 -20.63
N LYS A 518 41.40 11.65 -20.75
CA LYS A 518 41.05 12.62 -21.79
C LYS A 518 41.26 11.87 -23.10
N ASN A 519 40.22 11.19 -23.59
CA ASN A 519 40.14 10.93 -25.01
C ASN A 519 40.21 12.31 -25.67
N ASP A 520 40.96 12.40 -26.75
CA ASP A 520 41.33 13.63 -27.43
C ASP A 520 40.07 14.27 -28.07
N CYS A 521 39.27 14.96 -27.24
CA CYS A 521 38.01 15.59 -27.61
C CYS A 521 38.27 16.98 -28.19
N SER A 522 38.95 17.07 -29.33
CA SER A 522 39.02 18.33 -30.06
C SER A 522 37.68 18.57 -30.77
N VAL A 523 36.88 19.49 -30.24
CA VAL A 523 35.86 20.20 -31.04
C VAL A 523 36.55 20.72 -32.30
N PRO A 524 35.96 20.59 -33.51
CA PRO A 524 36.56 21.15 -34.73
C PRO A 524 36.97 22.61 -34.47
N LYS A 525 38.22 22.97 -34.80
CA LYS A 525 38.79 24.29 -34.48
C LYS A 525 37.98 25.45 -35.06
N GLU A 526 37.22 25.21 -36.13
CA GLU A 526 36.29 26.17 -36.73
C GLU A 526 35.05 25.41 -37.21
N LEU A 527 33.86 25.73 -36.67
CA LEU A 527 32.62 25.53 -37.44
C LEU A 527 32.59 26.58 -38.55
N SER A 528 32.15 26.20 -39.74
CA SER A 528 31.79 27.17 -40.78
C SER A 528 30.60 27.98 -40.29
N LYS A 529 30.86 29.11 -39.62
CA LYS A 529 29.82 29.98 -39.01
C LYS A 529 28.70 30.38 -39.98
N ASN A 530 28.94 30.28 -41.29
CA ASN A 530 28.05 30.72 -42.35
C ASN A 530 27.38 29.60 -43.16
N GLU A 531 27.63 28.31 -42.88
CA GLU A 531 26.98 27.22 -43.63
C GLU A 531 25.92 26.50 -42.79
N GLU A 532 24.67 26.61 -43.23
CA GLU A 532 23.50 25.97 -42.62
C GLU A 532 23.04 24.76 -43.45
N ASN A 533 22.49 23.75 -42.78
CA ASN A 533 21.73 22.68 -43.43
C ASN A 533 20.41 23.29 -43.90
N ASP A 534 20.15 23.22 -45.20
CA ASP A 534 18.90 23.67 -45.80
C ASP A 534 17.95 22.48 -45.93
N TYR A 535 17.40 22.03 -44.80
CA TYR A 535 16.40 20.95 -44.80
C TYR A 535 15.15 21.43 -45.53
N LYS A 536 14.69 20.63 -46.49
CA LYS A 536 13.50 20.91 -47.29
C LYS A 536 12.24 20.40 -46.61
N ALA A 537 12.32 19.27 -45.91
CA ALA A 537 11.14 18.62 -45.34
C ALA A 537 11.46 17.77 -44.10
N VAL A 538 10.79 18.09 -43.00
CA VAL A 538 11.04 17.49 -41.70
C VAL A 538 9.84 16.67 -41.27
N LEU A 539 10.07 15.40 -40.93
CA LEU A 539 9.13 14.58 -40.18
C LEU A 539 9.36 14.79 -38.68
N LEU A 540 8.47 15.52 -38.02
CA LEU A 540 8.48 15.72 -36.58
C LEU A 540 7.52 14.73 -35.90
N ILE A 541 8.09 13.88 -35.04
CA ILE A 541 7.35 12.91 -34.23
C ILE A 541 7.33 13.39 -32.78
N GLY A 542 6.14 13.53 -32.20
CA GLY A 542 5.93 14.05 -30.85
C GLY A 542 5.65 15.56 -30.79
N ALA A 543 5.13 16.16 -31.87
CA ALA A 543 4.71 17.57 -31.89
C ALA A 543 3.53 17.87 -30.94
N ASP A 544 2.81 16.82 -30.53
CA ASP A 544 1.76 16.83 -29.51
C ASP A 544 2.30 16.73 -28.06
N GLU A 545 3.63 16.71 -27.86
CA GLU A 545 4.27 16.68 -26.55
C GLU A 545 4.94 18.01 -26.16
N TYR A 546 5.26 18.16 -24.88
CA TYR A 546 5.76 19.41 -24.30
C TYR A 546 7.03 19.96 -24.97
N VAL A 547 8.06 19.14 -25.21
CA VAL A 547 9.28 19.62 -25.88
C VAL A 547 9.06 19.73 -27.39
N GLY A 548 8.30 18.79 -27.97
CA GLY A 548 8.06 18.75 -29.40
C GLY A 548 7.26 19.94 -29.92
N VAL A 549 6.29 20.46 -29.18
CA VAL A 549 5.54 21.67 -29.56
C VAL A 549 6.44 22.91 -29.62
N HIS A 550 7.43 23.01 -28.73
CA HIS A 550 8.39 24.13 -28.73
C HIS A 550 9.43 23.97 -29.84
N ILE A 551 9.86 22.74 -30.16
CA ILE A 551 10.69 22.46 -31.33
C ILE A 551 9.93 22.76 -32.62
N PHE A 552 8.65 22.37 -32.71
CA PHE A 552 7.78 22.71 -33.83
C PHE A 552 7.72 24.22 -34.03
N TYR A 553 7.49 24.97 -32.96
CA TYR A 553 7.46 26.44 -33.00
C TYR A 553 8.77 27.01 -33.56
N GLU A 554 9.92 26.58 -33.04
CA GLU A 554 11.21 27.07 -33.51
C GLU A 554 11.48 26.67 -34.98
N LEU A 555 11.13 25.46 -35.41
CA LEU A 555 11.25 25.03 -36.81
C LEU A 555 10.32 25.83 -37.73
N PHE A 556 9.07 26.07 -37.34
CA PHE A 556 8.09 26.80 -38.14
C PHE A 556 8.55 28.22 -38.45
N TYR A 557 9.12 28.91 -37.44
CA TYR A 557 9.55 30.31 -37.58
C TYR A 557 10.96 30.48 -38.15
N GLN A 558 11.90 29.60 -37.80
CA GLN A 558 13.30 29.77 -38.21
C GLN A 558 13.64 29.15 -39.57
N SER A 559 12.79 28.25 -40.09
CA SER A 559 13.06 27.55 -41.34
C SER A 559 11.97 27.79 -42.39
N LYS A 560 12.27 27.40 -43.63
CA LYS A 560 11.30 27.37 -44.74
C LYS A 560 10.87 25.94 -45.12
N CYS A 561 11.23 24.95 -44.33
CA CYS A 561 10.94 23.54 -44.63
C CYS A 561 9.44 23.23 -44.55
N GLU A 562 9.04 22.18 -45.27
CA GLU A 562 7.77 21.48 -45.07
C GLU A 562 7.83 20.70 -43.75
N LEU A 563 6.77 20.74 -42.96
CA LEU A 563 6.68 20.15 -41.63
C LEU A 563 5.60 19.08 -41.61
N TYR A 564 6.01 17.82 -41.57
CA TYR A 564 5.13 16.67 -41.43
C TYR A 564 5.05 16.28 -39.95
N LEU A 565 3.88 16.44 -39.34
CA LEU A 565 3.63 16.14 -37.93
C LEU A 565 3.00 14.75 -37.82
N LEU A 566 3.72 13.79 -37.25
CA LEU A 566 3.17 12.47 -36.97
C LEU A 566 2.36 12.50 -35.68
N VAL A 567 1.07 12.16 -35.75
CA VAL A 567 0.14 12.24 -34.62
C VAL A 567 -0.64 10.94 -34.45
N GLY A 568 -0.61 10.40 -33.23
CA GLY A 568 -1.39 9.21 -32.87
C GLY A 568 -2.89 9.51 -32.78
N ALA A 569 -3.66 9.02 -33.75
CA ALA A 569 -5.13 9.07 -33.78
C ALA A 569 -5.71 7.96 -34.68
N GLU A 570 -7.02 7.73 -34.62
CA GLU A 570 -7.71 6.80 -35.55
C GLU A 570 -8.01 7.43 -36.91
N LYS A 571 -8.24 8.75 -36.93
CA LYS A 571 -8.66 9.52 -38.12
C LYS A 571 -7.94 10.86 -38.17
N GLU A 572 -7.80 11.41 -39.37
CA GLU A 572 -7.11 12.69 -39.62
C GLU A 572 -7.77 13.87 -38.91
N GLU A 573 -9.11 13.93 -38.87
CA GLU A 573 -9.84 14.97 -38.14
C GLU A 573 -9.51 14.99 -36.64
N MET A 574 -9.34 13.80 -36.04
CA MET A 574 -8.97 13.67 -34.63
C MET A 574 -7.51 14.08 -34.40
N ALA A 575 -6.60 13.74 -35.32
CA ALA A 575 -5.22 14.19 -35.27
C ALA A 575 -5.12 15.72 -35.36
N LYS A 576 -5.90 16.34 -36.26
CA LYS A 576 -6.01 17.80 -36.39
C LYS A 576 -6.54 18.44 -35.11
N ALA A 577 -7.61 17.90 -34.53
CA ALA A 577 -8.15 18.39 -33.27
C ALA A 577 -7.14 18.27 -32.11
N LYS A 578 -6.41 17.14 -32.04
CA LYS A 578 -5.39 16.90 -31.00
C LYS A 578 -4.26 17.92 -31.09
N ILE A 579 -3.64 18.08 -32.26
CA ILE A 579 -2.55 19.07 -32.45
C ILE A 579 -3.06 20.49 -32.23
N LYS A 580 -4.27 20.83 -32.72
CA LYS A 580 -4.87 22.14 -32.46
C LYS A 580 -4.97 22.42 -30.97
N GLY A 581 -5.52 21.49 -30.18
CA GLY A 581 -5.63 21.65 -28.74
C GLY A 581 -4.28 21.83 -28.04
N ILE A 582 -3.24 21.12 -28.48
CA ILE A 582 -1.87 21.28 -27.94
C ILE A 582 -1.28 22.64 -28.28
N LEU A 583 -1.36 23.06 -29.56
CA LEU A 583 -0.86 24.36 -29.99
C LEU A 583 -1.64 25.50 -29.32
N ASP A 584 -2.97 25.40 -29.23
CA ASP A 584 -3.83 26.37 -28.55
C ASP A 584 -3.40 26.55 -27.10
N TYR A 585 -3.08 25.45 -26.41
CA TYR A 585 -2.66 25.47 -25.01
C TYR A 585 -1.28 26.14 -24.82
N TYR A 586 -0.26 25.71 -25.55
CA TYR A 586 1.12 26.17 -25.32
C TYR A 586 1.47 27.48 -26.03
N LEU A 587 0.91 27.72 -27.22
CA LEU A 587 1.22 28.88 -28.06
C LEU A 587 0.09 29.92 -28.09
N GLY A 588 -1.14 29.52 -27.76
CA GLY A 588 -2.33 30.37 -27.85
C GLY A 588 -3.07 30.24 -29.19
N GLU A 589 -4.39 30.45 -29.15
CA GLU A 589 -5.32 30.19 -30.25
C GLU A 589 -4.96 30.89 -31.58
N SER A 590 -4.52 32.16 -31.51
CA SER A 590 -4.15 32.92 -32.71
C SER A 590 -2.94 32.33 -33.43
N LEU A 591 -1.92 31.90 -32.67
CA LEU A 591 -0.70 31.32 -33.24
C LEU A 591 -0.93 29.89 -33.72
N ALA A 592 -1.72 29.11 -32.99
CA ALA A 592 -2.10 27.76 -33.38
C ALA A 592 -2.87 27.74 -34.71
N THR A 593 -3.83 28.65 -34.88
CA THR A 593 -4.58 28.81 -36.14
C THR A 593 -3.64 29.17 -37.30
N LEU A 594 -2.76 30.15 -37.10
CA LEU A 594 -1.76 30.54 -38.09
C LEU A 594 -0.85 29.37 -38.51
N CYS A 595 -0.42 28.55 -37.56
CA CYS A 595 0.43 27.40 -37.83
C CYS A 595 -0.31 26.34 -38.67
N LEU A 596 -1.56 26.03 -38.31
CA LEU A 596 -2.35 24.98 -38.95
C LEU A 596 -2.93 25.36 -40.31
N GLU A 597 -3.13 26.65 -40.58
CA GLU A 597 -3.55 27.15 -41.89
C GLU A 597 -2.38 27.31 -42.87
N SER A 598 -1.14 27.19 -42.38
CA SER A 598 0.05 27.27 -43.23
C SER A 598 0.13 26.09 -44.18
N PRO A 599 0.33 26.31 -45.50
CA PRO A 599 0.44 25.22 -46.47
C PRO A 599 1.67 24.33 -46.25
N ARG A 600 2.61 24.75 -45.39
CA ARG A 600 3.83 24.03 -45.03
C ARG A 600 3.61 22.95 -43.97
N VAL A 601 2.48 22.95 -43.26
CA VAL A 601 2.23 22.05 -42.13
C VAL A 601 1.27 20.96 -42.54
N HIS A 602 1.74 19.72 -42.49
CA HIS A 602 1.02 18.52 -42.89
C HIS A 602 0.84 17.61 -41.68
N ILE A 603 -0.40 17.21 -41.39
CA ILE A 603 -0.69 16.32 -40.25
C ILE A 603 -0.86 14.90 -40.79
N ILE A 604 -0.01 13.99 -40.31
CA ILE A 604 0.01 12.59 -40.71
C ILE A 604 -0.44 11.73 -39.54
N VAL A 605 -1.44 10.89 -39.77
CA VAL A 605 -1.91 9.93 -38.77
C VAL A 605 -0.94 8.75 -38.72
N GLY A 606 -0.39 8.48 -37.54
CA GLY A 606 0.50 7.34 -37.35
C GLY A 606 0.93 7.14 -35.91
N ASP A 607 1.69 6.08 -35.70
CA ASP A 607 2.15 5.62 -34.39
C ASP A 607 3.54 5.02 -34.54
N ILE A 608 4.54 5.68 -33.96
CA ILE A 608 5.94 5.26 -34.00
C ILE A 608 6.15 3.86 -33.42
N CYS A 609 5.28 3.39 -32.52
CA CYS A 609 5.35 2.05 -31.93
C CYS A 609 4.94 0.95 -32.93
N LYS A 610 4.30 1.30 -34.04
CA LYS A 610 3.90 0.35 -35.09
C LYS A 610 4.93 0.29 -36.21
N THR A 611 4.99 -0.87 -36.87
CA THR A 611 5.81 -1.07 -38.06
C THR A 611 5.49 -0.02 -39.12
N ASN A 612 6.52 0.51 -39.77
CA ASN A 612 6.38 1.58 -40.77
C ASN A 612 5.67 2.84 -40.22
N LEU A 613 5.88 3.14 -38.93
CA LEU A 613 5.29 4.28 -38.21
C LEU A 613 3.76 4.28 -38.17
N GLY A 614 3.11 3.14 -38.45
CA GLY A 614 1.64 3.03 -38.43
C GLY A 614 0.90 3.90 -39.46
N VAL A 615 1.62 4.53 -40.40
CA VAL A 615 1.03 5.39 -41.42
C VAL A 615 0.42 4.58 -42.56
N SER A 616 -0.49 5.18 -43.33
CA SER A 616 -1.06 4.54 -44.51
C SER A 616 0.02 4.27 -45.57
N ARG A 617 -0.24 3.35 -46.51
CA ARG A 617 0.71 3.06 -47.59
C ARG A 617 0.98 4.29 -48.47
N ALA A 618 -0.02 5.15 -48.67
CA ALA A 618 0.13 6.38 -49.42
C ALA A 618 1.03 7.38 -48.68
N ASP A 619 0.79 7.58 -47.38
CA ASP A 619 1.58 8.50 -46.56
C ASP A 619 3.02 8.00 -46.38
N ALA A 620 3.23 6.68 -46.25
CA ALA A 620 4.57 6.10 -46.22
C ALA A 620 5.38 6.44 -47.48
N GLN A 621 4.74 6.38 -48.65
CA GLN A 621 5.37 6.71 -49.92
C GLN A 621 5.62 8.22 -50.05
N LEU A 622 4.65 9.04 -49.63
CA LEU A 622 4.78 10.50 -49.58
C LEU A 622 5.98 10.90 -48.71
N LEU A 623 6.05 10.36 -47.49
CA LEU A 623 7.13 10.64 -46.56
C LEU A 623 8.48 10.19 -47.11
N ALA A 624 8.60 8.95 -47.59
CA ALA A 624 9.85 8.40 -48.09
C ALA A 624 10.45 9.16 -49.29
N GLN A 625 9.62 9.85 -50.09
CA GLN A 625 10.06 10.63 -51.25
C GLN A 625 10.47 12.05 -50.90
N ASN A 626 9.86 12.65 -49.88
CA ASN A 626 9.95 14.09 -49.64
C ASN A 626 10.84 14.47 -48.46
N ILE A 627 10.89 13.67 -47.39
CA ILE A 627 11.57 14.08 -46.15
C ILE A 627 13.08 13.92 -46.22
N ASP A 628 13.80 14.90 -45.67
CA ASP A 628 15.25 14.89 -45.55
C ASP A 628 15.74 15.00 -44.10
N MET A 629 14.86 15.25 -43.14
CA MET A 629 15.14 15.09 -41.71
C MET A 629 14.01 14.38 -40.99
N VAL A 630 14.36 13.46 -40.08
CA VAL A 630 13.42 12.87 -39.14
C VAL A 630 13.81 13.30 -37.73
N LEU A 631 12.91 13.98 -37.01
CA LEU A 631 13.13 14.40 -35.63
C LEU A 631 12.13 13.71 -34.71
N ASN A 632 12.64 12.84 -33.84
CA ASN A 632 11.86 12.20 -32.81
C ASN A 632 12.05 12.91 -31.47
N SER A 633 11.04 13.67 -31.04
CA SER A 633 11.00 14.36 -29.75
C SER A 633 10.23 13.60 -28.67
N VAL A 634 9.72 12.39 -28.96
CA VAL A 634 8.89 11.61 -28.04
C VAL A 634 9.66 11.24 -26.79
N GLN A 635 9.08 11.63 -25.64
CA GLN A 635 9.55 11.26 -24.33
C GLN A 635 8.49 10.41 -23.64
N ALA A 636 8.63 9.09 -23.80
CA ALA A 636 7.87 8.12 -23.02
C ALA A 636 7.90 8.51 -21.53
N ILE A 637 6.73 8.60 -20.92
CA ILE A 637 6.63 9.02 -19.52
C ILE A 637 6.89 7.78 -18.65
N PRO A 638 7.61 7.88 -17.52
CA PRO A 638 7.83 6.75 -16.63
C PRO A 638 6.51 6.22 -16.05
N LEU A 639 5.88 5.28 -16.75
CA LEU A 639 4.70 4.56 -16.32
C LEU A 639 5.09 3.38 -15.42
N ASP A 640 4.17 2.95 -14.58
CA ASP A 640 4.31 1.83 -13.64
C ASP A 640 4.46 0.45 -14.31
N ASN A 641 4.52 0.40 -15.65
CA ASN A 641 4.61 -0.82 -16.46
C ASN A 641 5.88 -0.84 -17.34
N ASP A 642 6.82 -1.72 -16.98
CA ASP A 642 8.09 -1.91 -17.70
C ASP A 642 7.92 -2.35 -19.17
N LYS A 643 6.77 -2.94 -19.55
CA LYS A 643 6.57 -3.37 -20.94
C LYS A 643 6.29 -2.20 -21.89
N ASP A 644 5.49 -1.23 -21.44
CA ASP A 644 5.04 -0.11 -22.28
C ASP A 644 6.23 0.82 -22.58
N LEU A 645 7.05 1.10 -21.56
CA LEU A 645 8.30 1.86 -21.71
C LEU A 645 9.30 1.24 -22.70
N TYR A 646 9.34 -0.09 -22.80
CA TYR A 646 10.20 -0.75 -23.79
C TYR A 646 9.67 -0.52 -25.21
N VAL A 647 8.36 -0.64 -25.40
CA VAL A 647 7.71 -0.40 -26.70
C VAL A 647 7.91 1.06 -27.13
N GLU A 648 7.62 2.02 -26.25
CA GLU A 648 7.67 3.44 -26.56
C GLU A 648 9.08 4.01 -26.76
N ASN A 649 10.10 3.49 -26.07
CA ASN A 649 11.47 3.99 -26.23
C ASN A 649 12.34 3.13 -27.16
N VAL A 650 12.28 1.80 -27.05
CA VAL A 650 13.19 0.90 -27.78
C VAL A 650 12.56 0.45 -29.09
N GLN A 651 11.34 -0.12 -29.04
CA GLN A 651 10.69 -0.61 -30.26
C GLN A 651 10.36 0.54 -31.22
N ALA A 652 9.91 1.67 -30.69
CA ALA A 652 9.70 2.89 -31.46
C ALA A 652 10.96 3.33 -32.23
N VAL A 653 12.13 3.28 -31.59
CA VAL A 653 13.41 3.63 -32.24
C VAL A 653 13.82 2.59 -33.29
N LEU A 654 13.56 1.30 -33.05
CA LEU A 654 13.79 0.27 -34.07
C LEU A 654 12.91 0.50 -35.31
N ASN A 655 11.62 0.76 -35.12
CA ASN A 655 10.70 1.08 -36.21
C ASN A 655 11.12 2.36 -36.95
N LEU A 656 11.61 3.37 -36.21
CA LEU A 656 12.13 4.61 -36.76
C LEU A 656 13.36 4.37 -37.64
N ILE A 657 14.33 3.59 -37.17
CA ILE A 657 15.53 3.23 -37.93
C ILE A 657 15.16 2.46 -39.20
N GLU A 658 14.25 1.48 -39.10
CA GLU A 658 13.77 0.73 -40.26
C GLU A 658 13.06 1.60 -41.28
N PHE A 659 12.29 2.59 -40.83
CA PHE A 659 11.65 3.56 -41.71
C PHE A 659 12.67 4.50 -42.35
N ALA A 660 13.61 5.03 -41.54
CA ALA A 660 14.66 5.93 -41.98
C ALA A 660 15.54 5.34 -43.10
N LYS A 661 15.88 4.06 -42.99
CA LYS A 661 16.65 3.32 -44.01
C LYS A 661 15.96 3.22 -45.38
N LYS A 662 14.66 3.51 -45.49
CA LYS A 662 13.89 3.47 -46.74
C LYS A 662 13.83 4.83 -47.46
N ILE A 663 14.35 5.89 -46.83
CA ILE A 663 14.28 7.25 -47.35
C ILE A 663 15.58 7.54 -48.10
N GLU A 664 15.50 7.72 -49.41
CA GLU A 664 16.70 7.88 -50.26
C GLU A 664 17.43 9.21 -50.03
N ASN A 665 16.69 10.28 -49.73
CA ASN A 665 17.24 11.64 -49.57
C ASN A 665 17.45 12.06 -48.10
N LEU A 666 17.47 11.10 -47.17
CA LEU A 666 17.58 11.39 -45.75
C LEU A 666 18.95 11.96 -45.39
N VAL A 667 18.96 13.18 -44.86
CA VAL A 667 20.16 13.88 -44.41
C VAL A 667 20.46 13.59 -42.95
N ASP A 668 19.46 13.55 -42.07
CA ASP A 668 19.69 13.35 -40.63
C ASP A 668 18.52 12.70 -39.89
N VAL A 669 18.84 11.85 -38.91
CA VAL A 669 17.91 11.34 -37.90
C VAL A 669 18.26 11.94 -36.55
N VAL A 670 17.33 12.72 -36.01
CA VAL A 670 17.48 13.39 -34.73
C VAL A 670 16.66 12.68 -33.67
N TYR A 671 17.31 12.32 -32.56
CA TYR A 671 16.66 11.66 -31.44
C TYR A 671 16.84 12.46 -30.15
N LEU A 672 15.74 12.75 -29.46
CA LEU A 672 15.78 13.30 -28.11
C LEU A 672 15.85 12.18 -27.08
N SER A 673 16.95 12.22 -26.33
CA SER A 673 17.22 11.36 -25.19
C SER A 673 17.26 12.20 -23.91
N THR A 674 17.65 11.59 -22.79
CA THR A 674 17.67 12.22 -21.47
C THR A 674 19.08 12.19 -20.86
N LEU A 675 19.41 13.22 -20.08
CA LEU A 675 20.58 13.21 -19.20
C LEU A 675 20.45 12.20 -18.05
N SER A 676 19.24 11.72 -17.75
CA SER A 676 18.99 10.67 -16.77
C SER A 676 19.73 9.34 -17.06
N ILE A 677 20.29 9.15 -18.27
CA ILE A 677 21.16 7.98 -18.52
C ILE A 677 22.51 8.06 -17.79
N ALA A 678 22.90 9.26 -17.34
CA ALA A 678 24.04 9.51 -16.47
C ALA A 678 23.67 9.17 -15.01
N SER A 679 23.22 7.94 -14.78
CA SER A 679 22.74 7.45 -13.49
C SER A 679 23.12 5.98 -13.28
N GLY A 680 22.74 5.41 -12.14
CA GLY A 680 23.03 4.01 -11.81
C GLY A 680 24.40 3.80 -11.16
N ASP A 681 24.76 2.54 -10.96
CA ASP A 681 25.96 2.14 -10.21
C ASP A 681 27.07 1.68 -11.16
N VAL A 682 28.24 2.33 -11.10
CA VAL A 682 29.44 1.93 -11.84
C VAL A 682 30.39 1.24 -10.88
N LYS A 683 30.69 -0.03 -11.18
CA LYS A 683 31.53 -0.87 -10.34
C LYS A 683 32.84 -0.16 -9.97
N ASP A 684 33.14 -0.11 -8.68
CA ASP A 684 34.37 0.44 -8.09
C ASP A 684 34.59 1.96 -8.34
N LYS A 685 33.54 2.75 -8.65
CA LYS A 685 33.63 4.21 -8.82
C LYS A 685 32.65 4.98 -7.93
N LEU A 686 33.18 5.92 -7.14
CA LEU A 686 32.39 6.85 -6.32
C LEU A 686 31.99 8.13 -7.05
N LEU A 687 32.78 8.54 -8.04
CA LEU A 687 32.55 9.70 -8.87
C LEU A 687 32.87 9.34 -10.33
N VAL A 688 32.00 9.73 -11.24
CA VAL A 688 32.15 9.58 -12.68
C VAL A 688 31.97 10.95 -13.31
N HIS A 689 32.90 11.31 -14.18
CA HIS A 689 32.69 12.37 -15.16
C HIS A 689 32.01 11.74 -16.37
N PHE A 690 30.84 12.25 -16.73
CA PHE A 690 30.04 11.75 -17.85
C PHE A 690 29.86 12.87 -18.86
N ASN A 691 30.47 12.71 -20.01
CA ASN A 691 30.50 13.73 -21.05
C ASN A 691 29.73 13.28 -22.29
N GLU A 692 29.73 14.13 -23.31
CA GLU A 692 29.02 13.95 -24.58
C GLU A 692 29.55 12.82 -25.50
N PHE A 693 30.59 12.10 -25.08
CA PHE A 693 31.14 10.93 -25.76
C PHE A 693 30.86 9.63 -25.02
N ASP A 694 30.33 9.72 -23.81
CA ASP A 694 29.96 8.56 -22.98
C ASP A 694 28.51 8.16 -23.27
N SER A 695 28.23 6.87 -23.42
CA SER A 695 26.87 6.31 -23.44
C SER A 695 26.74 5.19 -22.41
N ASP A 696 27.21 3.99 -22.71
CA ASP A 696 27.34 2.89 -21.75
C ASP A 696 28.79 2.75 -21.27
N ILE A 697 29.04 3.21 -20.04
CA ILE A 697 30.31 3.10 -19.31
C ILE A 697 30.31 1.92 -18.33
N GLY A 698 29.37 0.98 -18.48
CA GLY A 698 29.16 -0.16 -17.58
C GLY A 698 28.27 0.16 -16.39
N GLN A 699 27.46 1.21 -16.47
CA GLN A 699 26.54 1.59 -15.40
C GLN A 699 25.37 0.62 -15.29
N LYS A 700 25.11 0.15 -14.06
CA LYS A 700 23.92 -0.64 -13.75
C LYS A 700 22.77 0.30 -13.45
N MET A 701 21.92 0.50 -14.45
CA MET A 701 20.75 1.36 -14.37
C MET A 701 19.80 0.91 -13.26
N ARG A 702 19.35 1.87 -12.45
CA ARG A 702 18.38 1.65 -11.36
C ARG A 702 16.95 1.85 -11.84
N PHE A 703 16.75 2.80 -12.75
CA PHE A 703 15.45 3.18 -13.28
C PHE A 703 15.23 2.55 -14.64
N TYR A 704 14.04 1.96 -14.84
CA TYR A 704 13.71 1.28 -16.08
C TYR A 704 13.60 2.27 -17.27
N TYR A 705 13.10 3.49 -17.05
CA TYR A 705 13.08 4.57 -18.05
C TYR A 705 14.49 4.90 -18.59
N ALA A 706 15.45 5.17 -17.70
CA ALA A 706 16.83 5.48 -18.11
C ALA A 706 17.49 4.28 -18.81
N LYS A 707 17.15 3.05 -18.40
CA LYS A 707 17.60 1.81 -19.06
C LYS A 707 17.08 1.70 -20.49
N THR A 708 15.78 1.94 -20.74
CA THR A 708 15.22 1.87 -22.08
C THR A 708 15.73 2.99 -22.98
N LYS A 709 15.94 4.20 -22.45
CA LYS A 709 16.61 5.29 -23.19
C LYS A 709 18.07 4.95 -23.54
N LEU A 710 18.85 4.40 -22.62
CA LEU A 710 20.20 3.93 -22.92
C LEU A 710 20.21 2.81 -23.97
N GLN A 711 19.24 1.89 -23.91
CA GLN A 711 19.12 0.84 -24.93
C GLN A 711 18.75 1.41 -26.31
N ALA A 712 17.84 2.39 -26.36
CA ALA A 712 17.49 3.10 -27.59
C ALA A 712 18.71 3.83 -28.18
N GLU A 713 19.51 4.52 -27.36
CA GLU A 713 20.76 5.14 -27.81
C GLU A 713 21.74 4.12 -28.41
N LYS A 714 21.85 2.91 -27.85
CA LYS A 714 22.72 1.85 -28.41
C LYS A 714 22.29 1.40 -29.80
N GLU A 715 20.97 1.27 -30.04
CA GLU A 715 20.48 0.89 -31.37
C GLU A 715 20.70 2.01 -32.39
N LEU A 716 20.61 3.28 -31.95
CA LEU A 716 20.96 4.44 -32.76
C LEU A 716 22.46 4.54 -33.05
N GLU A 717 23.32 4.23 -32.08
CA GLU A 717 24.78 4.15 -32.28
C GLU A 717 25.18 3.04 -33.25
N LYS A 718 24.49 1.89 -33.22
CA LYS A 718 24.67 0.84 -34.24
C LYS A 718 24.24 1.33 -35.62
N ALA A 719 23.09 1.96 -35.74
CA ALA A 719 22.64 2.51 -37.02
C ALA A 719 23.63 3.56 -37.56
N ARG A 720 24.21 4.38 -36.67
CA ARG A 720 25.30 5.31 -37.00
C ARG A 720 26.53 4.59 -37.55
N ALA A 721 26.95 3.49 -36.91
CA ALA A 721 28.06 2.66 -37.41
C ALA A 721 27.76 1.98 -38.75
N GLU A 722 26.48 1.74 -39.07
CA GLU A 722 25.99 1.21 -40.34
C GLU A 722 25.83 2.29 -41.43
N GLY A 723 26.16 3.56 -41.13
CA GLY A 723 26.17 4.67 -42.08
C GLY A 723 24.92 5.55 -42.09
N LEU A 724 23.99 5.38 -41.14
CA LEU A 724 22.85 6.29 -40.97
C LEU A 724 23.30 7.54 -40.19
N SER A 725 23.10 8.75 -40.74
CA SER A 725 23.38 9.98 -40.00
C SER A 725 22.41 10.11 -38.82
N VAL A 726 22.95 10.04 -37.61
CA VAL A 726 22.16 10.13 -36.38
C VAL A 726 22.75 11.18 -35.44
N THR A 727 21.92 12.10 -34.97
CA THR A 727 22.26 13.09 -33.93
C THR A 727 21.40 12.83 -32.68
N ILE A 728 22.03 12.79 -31.50
CA ILE A 728 21.33 12.54 -30.23
C ILE A 728 21.41 13.80 -29.37
N TYR A 729 20.27 14.32 -28.90
CA TYR A 729 20.22 15.42 -27.94
C TYR A 729 19.74 14.89 -26.59
N ARG A 730 20.61 14.90 -25.58
CA ARG A 730 20.26 14.59 -24.19
C ARG A 730 19.86 15.87 -23.50
N ILE A 731 18.59 15.94 -23.09
CA ILE A 731 18.05 17.10 -22.37
C ILE A 731 17.95 16.80 -20.87
N GLY A 732 17.92 17.85 -20.05
CA GLY A 732 17.74 17.75 -18.61
C GLY A 732 16.28 17.51 -18.20
N ASP A 733 16.08 17.01 -16.97
CA ASP A 733 14.75 16.65 -16.47
C ASP A 733 13.88 17.87 -16.10
N LEU A 734 14.48 19.05 -15.96
CA LEU A 734 13.81 20.24 -15.43
C LEU A 734 13.59 21.30 -16.50
N LEU A 735 12.58 21.05 -17.33
CA LEU A 735 12.17 21.94 -18.41
C LEU A 735 11.01 22.80 -17.92
N LEU A 736 11.33 24.05 -17.60
CA LEU A 736 10.35 25.05 -17.17
C LEU A 736 9.77 25.80 -18.38
N PRO A 737 8.52 26.30 -18.30
CA PRO A 737 7.96 27.13 -19.36
C PRO A 737 8.74 28.43 -19.56
N ALA A 738 8.58 29.00 -20.75
CA ALA A 738 8.97 30.38 -21.02
C ALA A 738 8.16 31.36 -20.12
N PRO A 739 8.61 32.62 -19.94
CA PRO A 739 7.85 33.65 -19.26
C PRO A 739 6.44 33.78 -19.86
N LYS A 740 5.40 33.71 -19.01
CA LYS A 740 3.97 33.66 -19.39
C LYS A 740 3.54 32.40 -20.18
N GLY A 741 4.42 31.42 -20.35
CA GLY A 741 4.11 30.13 -20.96
C GLY A 741 3.33 29.21 -20.03
N LYS A 742 2.83 28.08 -20.57
CA LYS A 742 2.08 27.08 -19.81
C LYS A 742 2.97 25.95 -19.32
N LEU A 743 2.67 25.47 -18.11
CA LEU A 743 3.26 24.25 -17.56
C LEU A 743 2.90 23.03 -18.41
N PRO A 744 3.70 21.94 -18.39
CA PRO A 744 3.36 20.69 -19.03
C PRO A 744 1.98 20.17 -18.59
N GLN A 745 1.14 19.70 -19.53
CA GLN A 745 -0.18 19.13 -19.20
C GLN A 745 -0.10 17.87 -18.32
N ASN A 746 0.98 17.10 -18.46
CA ASN A 746 1.29 15.89 -17.72
C ASN A 746 2.22 16.14 -16.52
N LEU A 747 2.20 17.34 -15.93
CA LEU A 747 3.11 17.74 -14.85
C LEU A 747 3.13 16.77 -13.66
N ALA A 748 1.98 16.17 -13.31
CA ALA A 748 1.85 15.19 -12.23
C ALA A 748 2.67 13.89 -12.46
N GLU A 749 3.01 13.58 -13.70
CA GLU A 749 3.77 12.38 -14.06
C GLU A 749 5.29 12.65 -14.11
N ILE A 750 5.70 13.92 -14.04
CA ILE A 750 7.10 14.33 -14.06
C ILE A 750 7.76 14.02 -12.71
N SER A 751 8.89 13.30 -12.75
CA SER A 751 9.62 12.85 -11.55
C SER A 751 9.99 13.99 -10.61
N PHE A 752 10.51 15.09 -11.15
CA PHE A 752 10.84 16.27 -10.36
C PHE A 752 9.64 16.91 -9.70
N PHE A 753 8.53 17.07 -10.42
CA PHE A 753 7.35 17.70 -9.85
C PHE A 753 6.78 16.89 -8.69
N ASN A 754 6.82 15.55 -8.79
CA ASN A 754 6.44 14.67 -7.67
C ASN A 754 7.33 14.89 -6.44
N LEU A 755 8.65 15.03 -6.64
CA LEU A 755 9.58 15.34 -5.55
C LEU A 755 9.36 16.74 -4.95
N PHE A 756 9.17 17.74 -5.82
CA PHE A 756 8.84 19.12 -5.46
C PHE A 756 7.54 19.20 -4.66
N SER A 757 6.49 18.54 -5.15
CA SER A 757 5.18 18.47 -4.51
C SER A 757 5.23 17.80 -3.15
N ALA A 758 6.05 16.76 -2.99
CA ALA A 758 6.28 16.12 -1.70
C ALA A 758 6.92 17.08 -0.69
N TYR A 759 7.95 17.84 -1.08
CA TYR A 759 8.59 18.84 -0.21
C TYR A 759 7.62 19.96 0.20
N VAL A 760 6.85 20.49 -0.76
CA VAL A 760 5.85 21.54 -0.55
C VAL A 760 4.74 21.09 0.40
N ASN A 761 4.24 19.86 0.25
CA ASN A 761 3.13 19.36 1.07
C ASN A 761 3.57 18.97 2.48
N ILE A 762 4.74 18.33 2.62
CA ILE A 762 5.33 17.96 3.92
C ILE A 762 5.81 19.20 4.69
N GLY A 763 6.16 20.29 3.99
CA GLY A 763 6.61 21.54 4.62
C GLY A 763 8.10 21.57 4.97
N ILE A 764 8.90 20.65 4.42
CA ILE A 764 10.29 20.41 4.81
C ILE A 764 11.16 20.20 3.57
N VAL A 765 12.33 20.85 3.52
CA VAL A 765 13.30 20.76 2.42
C VAL A 765 14.70 20.41 2.96
N PRO A 766 15.42 19.40 2.42
CA PRO A 766 16.79 19.11 2.83
C PRO A 766 17.79 20.15 2.29
N ARG A 767 18.79 20.54 3.09
CA ARG A 767 19.74 21.61 2.69
C ARG A 767 20.73 21.23 1.59
N ASP A 768 21.31 20.03 1.61
CA ASP A 768 22.49 19.73 0.79
C ASP A 768 22.17 19.14 -0.60
N PHE A 769 20.93 18.72 -0.83
CA PHE A 769 20.57 17.89 -2.00
C PHE A 769 19.46 18.48 -2.88
N VAL A 770 19.17 19.78 -2.76
CA VAL A 770 18.00 20.42 -3.43
C VAL A 770 18.41 21.63 -4.27
N ASN A 771 19.51 21.48 -4.99
CA ASN A 771 20.02 22.49 -5.91
C ASN A 771 19.95 22.00 -7.35
N PRO A 772 18.76 21.82 -7.92
CA PRO A 772 18.68 21.25 -9.25
C PRO A 772 19.09 22.25 -10.34
N LYS A 773 19.51 21.69 -11.48
CA LYS A 773 19.75 22.46 -12.71
C LYS A 773 18.45 22.57 -13.48
N VAL A 774 18.07 23.80 -13.84
CA VAL A 774 16.82 24.08 -14.56
C VAL A 774 17.11 24.68 -15.93
N SER A 775 16.30 24.34 -16.92
CA SER A 775 16.36 24.93 -18.26
C SER A 775 14.97 25.36 -18.68
N ARG A 776 14.86 26.42 -19.46
CA ARG A 776 13.58 26.74 -20.09
C ARG A 776 13.39 25.87 -21.33
N VAL A 777 12.18 25.37 -21.53
CA VAL A 777 11.87 24.49 -22.66
C VAL A 777 12.07 25.18 -24.01
N ASP A 778 11.79 26.48 -24.09
CA ASP A 778 11.98 27.28 -25.29
C ASP A 778 13.46 27.50 -25.60
N ASP A 779 14.29 27.74 -24.59
CA ASP A 779 15.75 27.80 -24.77
C ASP A 779 16.33 26.45 -25.23
N VAL A 780 15.84 25.34 -24.66
CA VAL A 780 16.26 23.99 -25.08
C VAL A 780 15.86 23.72 -26.52
N ALA A 781 14.61 24.02 -26.90
CA ALA A 781 14.14 23.86 -28.28
C ALA A 781 14.97 24.71 -29.25
N ARG A 782 15.23 25.97 -28.90
CA ARG A 782 16.05 26.89 -29.71
C ARG A 782 17.48 26.42 -29.83
N ALA A 783 18.09 25.91 -28.76
CA ALA A 783 19.43 25.35 -28.78
C ALA A 783 19.51 24.12 -29.70
N ILE A 784 18.53 23.21 -29.62
CA ILE A 784 18.44 22.03 -30.49
C ILE A 784 18.36 22.46 -31.96
N VAL A 785 17.41 23.32 -32.32
CA VAL A 785 17.24 23.79 -33.72
C VAL A 785 18.48 24.53 -34.21
N ALA A 786 19.07 25.41 -33.39
CA ALA A 786 20.26 26.18 -33.75
C ALA A 786 21.49 25.29 -34.00
N ILE A 787 21.71 24.25 -33.20
CA ILE A 787 22.78 23.27 -33.43
C ILE A 787 22.46 22.41 -34.66
N GLN A 788 21.21 21.95 -34.80
CA GLN A 788 20.79 21.03 -35.84
C GLN A 788 20.92 21.63 -37.26
N ASN A 789 20.69 22.93 -37.37
CA ASN A 789 20.80 23.68 -38.62
C ASN A 789 22.26 23.94 -39.06
N ARG A 790 23.30 23.54 -38.32
CA ARG A 790 24.70 23.79 -38.73
C ARG A 790 25.31 22.65 -39.53
N LYS A 791 26.01 22.98 -40.63
CA LYS A 791 26.85 22.02 -41.34
C LYS A 791 28.08 21.65 -40.50
N GLY A 792 28.64 20.47 -40.74
CA GLY A 792 29.87 20.03 -40.07
C GLY A 792 29.68 19.62 -38.60
N LYS A 793 28.43 19.58 -38.10
CA LYS A 793 28.10 18.75 -36.93
C LYS A 793 28.35 17.29 -37.35
N LYS A 794 29.46 16.70 -36.90
CA LYS A 794 29.64 15.25 -37.07
C LYS A 794 28.58 14.58 -36.20
N GLU A 795 28.06 13.44 -36.61
CA GLU A 795 27.02 12.63 -35.94
C GLU A 795 27.28 12.48 -34.43
N TYR A 796 26.84 13.44 -33.64
CA TYR A 796 27.29 13.64 -32.27
C TYR A 796 26.13 13.51 -31.30
N THR A 797 26.49 13.24 -30.05
CA THR A 797 25.59 13.32 -28.91
C THR A 797 25.82 14.65 -28.20
N PHE A 798 24.79 15.43 -27.92
CA PHE A 798 24.89 16.74 -27.25
C PHE A 798 24.16 16.72 -25.91
N HIS A 799 24.72 17.36 -24.90
CA HIS A 799 24.05 17.60 -23.61
C HIS A 799 23.44 19.00 -23.63
N VAL A 800 22.13 19.13 -23.89
CA VAL A 800 21.46 20.41 -24.08
C VAL A 800 20.68 20.78 -22.83
N HIS A 801 21.30 21.58 -21.97
CA HIS A 801 20.69 22.12 -20.77
C HIS A 801 21.44 23.39 -20.31
N SER A 802 20.77 24.21 -19.51
CA SER A 802 21.38 25.32 -18.79
C SER A 802 22.18 24.82 -17.59
N GLU A 803 23.27 25.53 -17.28
CA GLU A 803 24.09 25.33 -16.08
C GLU A 803 23.55 26.12 -14.86
N GLN A 804 22.40 26.77 -14.99
CA GLN A 804 21.76 27.51 -13.90
C GLN A 804 21.30 26.56 -12.79
N VAL A 805 21.81 26.78 -11.58
CA VAL A 805 21.47 26.04 -10.37
C VAL A 805 20.54 26.89 -9.51
N ILE A 806 19.42 26.32 -9.03
CA ILE A 806 18.46 27.01 -8.17
C ILE A 806 18.49 26.41 -6.77
N ASN A 807 18.58 27.25 -5.73
CA ASN A 807 18.35 26.81 -4.36
C ASN A 807 16.85 26.80 -4.06
N LEU A 808 16.25 25.61 -4.04
CA LEU A 808 14.81 25.46 -3.91
C LEU A 808 14.28 25.95 -2.56
N GLY A 809 15.01 25.71 -1.46
CA GLY A 809 14.63 26.20 -0.13
C GLY A 809 14.55 27.72 -0.11
N HIS A 810 15.57 28.37 -0.65
CA HIS A 810 15.61 29.84 -0.79
C HIS A 810 14.48 30.36 -1.68
N VAL A 811 14.25 29.76 -2.85
CA VAL A 811 13.20 30.19 -3.78
C VAL A 811 11.81 30.05 -3.16
N LEU A 812 11.51 28.91 -2.55
CA LEU A 812 10.19 28.65 -1.96
C LEU A 812 9.91 29.54 -0.74
N ASN A 813 10.96 29.95 -0.01
CA ASN A 813 10.82 30.79 1.19
C ASN A 813 10.88 32.30 0.91
N SER A 814 11.38 32.72 -0.26
CA SER A 814 11.55 34.12 -0.62
C SER A 814 10.35 34.66 -1.42
N ALA A 815 10.32 35.97 -1.61
CA ALA A 815 9.42 36.59 -2.58
C ALA A 815 9.71 36.08 -4.00
N PRO A 816 8.66 35.77 -4.80
CA PRO A 816 7.23 36.02 -4.57
C PRO A 816 6.45 34.91 -3.83
N ILE A 817 7.06 33.75 -3.57
CA ILE A 817 6.35 32.52 -3.16
C ILE A 817 5.96 32.51 -1.67
N HIS A 818 6.92 32.73 -0.75
CA HIS A 818 6.74 32.81 0.71
C HIS A 818 6.01 31.60 1.38
N MET A 819 6.54 30.38 1.26
CA MET A 819 5.94 29.16 1.84
C MET A 819 6.36 28.85 3.29
N GLU A 820 7.38 29.53 3.84
CA GLU A 820 7.93 29.27 5.19
C GLU A 820 8.29 27.80 5.48
N LEU A 821 8.82 27.08 4.48
CA LEU A 821 9.27 25.70 4.60
C LEU A 821 10.47 25.58 5.55
N GLN A 822 10.48 24.51 6.34
CA GLN A 822 11.58 24.22 7.24
C GLN A 822 12.76 23.59 6.49
N GLU A 823 13.90 24.28 6.47
CA GLU A 823 15.15 23.71 5.98
C GLU A 823 15.84 22.88 7.05
N VAL A 824 16.07 21.60 6.76
CA VAL A 824 16.64 20.63 7.72
C VAL A 824 17.92 19.98 7.19
N SER A 825 18.72 19.41 8.08
CA SER A 825 19.83 18.54 7.66
C SER A 825 19.31 17.25 7.02
N ASN A 826 20.12 16.57 6.21
CA ASN A 826 19.70 15.32 5.57
C ASN A 826 19.35 14.22 6.59
N ILE A 827 20.01 14.24 7.75
CA ILE A 827 19.73 13.28 8.84
C ILE A 827 18.35 13.55 9.45
N GLU A 828 18.05 14.81 9.75
CA GLU A 828 16.73 15.21 10.24
C GLU A 828 15.65 14.92 9.21
N PHE A 829 15.91 15.20 7.93
CA PHE A 829 15.01 14.87 6.84
C PHE A 829 14.70 13.37 6.79
N VAL A 830 15.73 12.52 6.75
CA VAL A 830 15.57 11.05 6.75
C VAL A 830 14.85 10.56 8.01
N ASN A 831 15.10 11.17 9.18
CA ASN A 831 14.37 10.83 10.41
C ASN A 831 12.87 11.15 10.30
N LEU A 832 12.52 12.27 9.67
CA LEU A 832 11.14 12.69 9.46
C LEU A 832 10.43 11.80 8.45
N LEU A 833 11.09 11.43 7.35
CA LEU A 833 10.58 10.43 6.42
C LEU A 833 10.37 9.09 7.12
N TYR A 834 11.36 8.63 7.89
CA TYR A 834 11.28 7.35 8.63
C TYR A 834 10.16 7.34 9.66
N LYS A 835 9.95 8.43 10.40
CA LYS A 835 8.88 8.56 11.41
C LYS A 835 7.50 8.42 10.77
N ASN A 836 7.31 9.00 9.58
CA ASN A 836 6.02 9.09 8.91
C ASN A 836 5.83 8.03 7.79
N PHE A 837 6.81 7.16 7.58
CA PHE A 837 6.80 6.17 6.50
C PHE A 837 5.64 5.19 6.65
N GLY A 838 4.79 5.10 5.62
CA GLY A 838 3.65 4.19 5.58
C GLY A 838 2.42 4.63 6.40
N ARG A 839 2.43 5.83 6.98
CA ARG A 839 1.26 6.41 7.65
C ARG A 839 0.32 7.07 6.63
N LEU A 840 -0.99 7.04 6.91
CA LEU A 840 -2.02 7.53 5.99
C LEU A 840 -1.80 9.05 5.73
N GLY A 841 -1.95 9.51 4.49
CA GLY A 841 -1.76 10.92 4.10
C GLY A 841 -0.33 11.32 3.69
N PHE A 842 0.71 10.77 4.30
CA PHE A 842 2.12 11.06 3.91
C PHE A 842 2.76 9.97 3.04
N LYS A 843 2.13 8.79 2.98
CA LYS A 843 2.62 7.62 2.23
C LYS A 843 3.08 7.97 0.81
N GLU A 844 2.21 8.56 0.00
CA GLU A 844 2.48 8.89 -1.40
C GLU A 844 3.69 9.84 -1.55
N TYR A 845 3.76 10.88 -0.72
CA TYR A 845 4.87 11.84 -0.74
C TYR A 845 6.21 11.20 -0.37
N ILE A 846 6.21 10.36 0.67
CA ILE A 846 7.43 9.71 1.14
C ILE A 846 7.89 8.63 0.15
N GLU A 847 6.97 7.84 -0.40
CA GLU A 847 7.26 6.87 -1.47
C GLU A 847 7.84 7.58 -2.70
N ASN A 848 7.27 8.71 -3.10
CA ASN A 848 7.81 9.53 -4.19
C ASN A 848 9.23 10.03 -3.91
N ILE A 849 9.50 10.48 -2.68
CA ILE A 849 10.85 10.92 -2.27
C ILE A 849 11.84 9.76 -2.34
N ILE A 850 11.50 8.59 -1.81
CA ILE A 850 12.41 7.43 -1.77
C ILE A 850 12.65 6.86 -3.16
N ALA A 851 11.58 6.70 -3.95
CA ALA A 851 11.66 6.13 -5.29
C ALA A 851 12.48 6.99 -6.26
N ARG A 852 12.56 8.31 -6.02
CA ARG A 852 13.13 9.27 -6.99
C ARG A 852 14.37 10.02 -6.49
N SER A 853 14.84 9.77 -5.26
CA SER A 853 16.03 10.41 -4.71
C SER A 853 17.24 9.49 -4.75
N ASP A 854 18.13 9.70 -5.73
CA ASP A 854 19.36 8.88 -5.90
C ASP A 854 20.29 8.88 -4.68
N TRP A 855 20.26 9.95 -3.87
CA TRP A 855 21.07 10.09 -2.67
C TRP A 855 20.55 9.28 -1.47
N ILE A 856 19.28 8.85 -1.49
CA ILE A 856 18.65 8.00 -0.45
C ILE A 856 18.96 6.53 -0.77
N SER A 857 20.22 6.16 -1.03
CA SER A 857 20.62 4.79 -1.37
C SER A 857 21.48 4.10 -0.30
N GLU A 858 21.22 2.80 -0.07
CA GLU A 858 21.98 1.91 0.83
C GLU A 858 23.46 1.75 0.48
N LYS A 859 23.83 1.86 -0.81
CA LYS A 859 25.21 1.71 -1.29
C LYS A 859 25.85 3.07 -1.51
N GLU A 860 27.18 3.13 -1.42
CA GLU A 860 27.92 4.23 -2.04
C GLU A 860 27.53 4.32 -3.50
N VAL A 861 26.78 5.36 -3.85
CA VAL A 861 26.29 5.59 -5.21
C VAL A 861 27.38 6.31 -5.96
N THR A 862 27.65 5.86 -7.18
CA THR A 862 28.45 6.62 -8.12
C THR A 862 27.80 7.97 -8.35
N GLN A 863 28.45 9.05 -7.93
CA GLN A 863 28.03 10.40 -8.26
C GLN A 863 28.43 10.71 -9.70
N TYR A 864 27.53 11.34 -10.45
CA TYR A 864 27.79 11.77 -11.82
C TYR A 864 28.04 13.28 -11.85
N ARG A 865 29.14 13.67 -12.47
CA ARG A 865 29.39 15.03 -12.91
C ARG A 865 29.20 15.07 -14.42
N ILE A 866 28.14 15.73 -14.85
CA ILE A 866 27.80 15.87 -16.26
C ILE A 866 28.61 17.04 -16.83
N ASP A 867 29.36 16.78 -17.91
CA ASP A 867 30.21 17.75 -18.58
C ASP A 867 29.68 18.01 -20.01
N SER A 868 29.24 19.24 -20.27
CA SER A 868 28.57 19.67 -21.52
C SER A 868 29.45 20.57 -22.40
N GLU A 869 30.78 20.40 -22.33
CA GLU A 869 31.77 21.32 -22.93
C GLU A 869 31.64 21.45 -24.45
N LYS A 870 31.27 20.37 -25.17
CA LYS A 870 31.08 20.42 -26.62
C LYS A 870 29.81 21.17 -26.95
N THR A 871 28.67 20.88 -26.30
CA THR A 871 27.44 21.67 -26.48
C THR A 871 27.71 23.15 -26.24
N MET A 872 28.36 23.50 -25.12
CA MET A 872 28.61 24.89 -24.76
C MET A 872 29.50 25.61 -25.78
N LYS A 873 30.57 24.95 -26.27
CA LYS A 873 31.40 25.51 -27.36
C LYS A 873 30.62 25.74 -28.65
N TYR A 874 29.71 24.83 -29.01
CA TYR A 874 28.84 25.02 -30.17
C TYR A 874 27.92 26.23 -29.96
N LEU A 875 27.23 26.30 -28.83
CA LEU A 875 26.32 27.40 -28.50
C LEU A 875 27.05 28.76 -28.41
N GLU A 876 28.25 28.81 -27.85
CA GLU A 876 29.10 30.01 -27.82
C GLU A 876 29.45 30.50 -29.22
N GLN A 877 29.81 29.59 -30.14
CA GLN A 877 30.10 29.96 -31.53
C GLN A 877 28.87 30.49 -32.28
N LEU A 878 27.68 30.12 -31.83
CA LEU A 878 26.38 30.60 -32.33
C LEU A 878 25.89 31.87 -31.65
N ASN A 879 26.66 32.44 -30.72
CA ASN A 879 26.23 33.55 -29.84
C ASN A 879 24.91 33.24 -29.10
N PHE A 880 24.64 31.96 -28.83
CA PHE A 880 23.46 31.55 -28.08
C PHE A 880 23.62 31.90 -26.60
N LYS A 881 22.55 32.36 -25.97
CA LYS A 881 22.52 32.66 -24.54
C LYS A 881 21.31 31.98 -23.91
N TRP A 882 21.56 31.24 -22.84
CA TRP A 882 20.52 30.77 -21.94
C TRP A 882 19.89 31.97 -21.22
N HIS A 883 18.56 32.02 -21.16
CA HIS A 883 17.88 33.03 -20.37
C HIS A 883 17.82 32.60 -18.90
N GLU A 884 17.75 33.57 -18.01
CA GLU A 884 17.45 33.31 -16.60
C GLU A 884 16.02 32.77 -16.45
N VAL A 885 15.86 31.84 -15.51
CA VAL A 885 14.56 31.32 -15.09
C VAL A 885 13.81 32.33 -14.23
N ASP A 886 12.57 32.61 -14.61
CA ASP A 886 11.63 33.44 -13.85
C ASP A 886 11.14 32.68 -12.60
N LEU A 887 11.23 33.32 -11.43
CA LEU A 887 10.82 32.73 -10.17
C LEU A 887 9.29 32.58 -10.06
N ASP A 888 8.50 33.37 -10.81
CA ASP A 888 7.04 33.28 -10.83
C ASP A 888 6.54 31.90 -11.31
N VAL A 889 7.34 31.21 -12.14
CA VAL A 889 7.04 29.84 -12.59
C VAL A 889 6.93 28.87 -11.42
N PHE A 890 7.74 29.07 -10.37
CA PHE A 890 7.68 28.22 -9.18
C PHE A 890 6.42 28.49 -8.36
N ASP A 891 5.85 29.69 -8.36
CA ASP A 891 4.57 29.97 -7.70
C ASP A 891 3.43 29.18 -8.36
N ALA A 892 3.43 29.09 -9.70
CA ALA A 892 2.50 28.23 -10.44
C ALA A 892 2.71 26.73 -10.12
N LEU A 893 3.96 26.27 -9.99
CA LEU A 893 4.25 24.90 -9.54
C LEU A 893 3.73 24.64 -8.13
N VAL A 894 3.88 25.60 -7.20
CA VAL A 894 3.35 25.50 -5.84
C VAL A 894 1.82 25.42 -5.88
N GLU A 895 1.15 26.23 -6.71
CA GLU A 895 -0.32 26.17 -6.87
C GLU A 895 -0.79 24.78 -7.27
N VAL A 896 -0.16 24.17 -8.28
CA VAL A 896 -0.50 22.80 -8.69
C VAL A 896 -0.19 21.80 -7.58
N ALA A 897 0.95 21.94 -6.89
CA ALA A 897 1.33 21.06 -5.77
C ALA A 897 0.34 21.14 -4.59
N LEU A 898 -0.30 22.29 -4.39
CA LEU A 898 -1.27 22.53 -3.33
C LEU A 898 -2.73 22.22 -3.71
N THR A 899 -3.00 21.70 -4.92
CA THR A 899 -4.36 21.42 -5.41
C THR A 899 -5.23 20.67 -4.40
N LYS A 900 -4.74 19.56 -3.81
CA LYS A 900 -5.50 18.78 -2.81
C LYS A 900 -5.84 19.62 -1.56
N ARG A 901 -4.93 20.52 -1.15
CA ARG A 901 -5.11 21.43 -0.02
C ARG A 901 -6.12 22.53 -0.33
N ILE A 902 -6.03 23.12 -1.52
CA ILE A 902 -6.98 24.14 -2.00
C ILE A 902 -8.40 23.56 -2.06
N GLN A 903 -8.56 22.35 -2.61
CA GLN A 903 -9.84 21.64 -2.68
C GLN A 903 -10.42 21.27 -1.30
N PHE A 904 -9.56 20.97 -0.32
CA PHE A 904 -9.99 20.76 1.05
C PHE A 904 -10.47 22.08 1.69
N LEU A 905 -9.66 23.14 1.59
CA LEU A 905 -9.98 24.45 2.14
C LEU A 905 -11.26 25.02 1.53
N SER A 906 -11.48 24.89 0.23
CA SER A 906 -12.67 25.42 -0.46
C SER A 906 -14.00 24.84 0.04
N LYS A 907 -13.97 23.72 0.76
CA LYS A 907 -15.16 23.10 1.36
C LYS A 907 -15.46 23.64 2.77
N LEU A 908 -14.58 24.45 3.35
CA LEU A 908 -14.77 25.00 4.69
C LEU A 908 -15.73 26.21 4.63
N PRO A 909 -16.77 26.26 5.49
CA PRO A 909 -17.74 27.36 5.49
C PRO A 909 -17.12 28.76 5.67
N VAL A 910 -15.97 28.84 6.36
CA VAL A 910 -15.27 30.10 6.64
C VAL A 910 -14.64 30.76 5.40
N VAL A 911 -14.46 30.02 4.29
CA VAL A 911 -13.85 30.52 3.04
C VAL A 911 -14.73 30.31 1.80
N GLN A 912 -16.04 30.07 1.98
CA GLN A 912 -16.96 29.67 0.91
C GLN A 912 -17.01 30.63 -0.31
N ASP A 913 -16.72 31.92 -0.12
CA ASP A 913 -16.76 32.94 -1.19
C ASP A 913 -15.36 33.35 -1.68
N PHE A 914 -14.32 32.64 -1.26
CA PHE A 914 -12.97 32.96 -1.71
C PHE A 914 -12.78 32.58 -3.17
N ASN A 915 -12.13 33.46 -3.92
CA ASN A 915 -11.64 33.11 -5.24
C ASN A 915 -10.37 32.23 -5.16
N SER A 916 -9.94 31.68 -6.31
CA SER A 916 -8.79 30.77 -6.36
C SER A 916 -7.50 31.40 -5.82
N ALA A 917 -7.27 32.69 -6.05
CA ALA A 917 -6.06 33.38 -5.57
C ALA A 917 -6.05 33.53 -4.05
N GLU A 918 -7.22 33.75 -3.44
CA GLU A 918 -7.37 33.85 -1.98
C GLU A 918 -7.20 32.48 -1.31
N LEU A 919 -7.80 31.42 -1.88
CA LEU A 919 -7.61 30.05 -1.42
C LEU A 919 -6.16 29.60 -1.55
N PHE A 920 -5.49 29.94 -2.66
CA PHE A 920 -4.08 29.66 -2.86
C PHE A 920 -3.21 30.39 -1.83
N SER A 921 -3.45 31.69 -1.61
CA SER A 921 -2.76 32.49 -0.59
C SER A 921 -2.91 31.90 0.82
N LEU A 922 -4.10 31.42 1.18
CA LEU A 922 -4.31 30.73 2.45
C LEU A 922 -3.60 29.37 2.49
N ALA A 923 -3.69 28.58 1.41
CA ALA A 923 -3.07 27.26 1.30
C ALA A 923 -1.55 27.31 1.49
N LYS A 924 -0.88 28.36 1.00
CA LYS A 924 0.58 28.58 1.16
C LYS A 924 1.01 28.74 2.62
N LYS A 925 0.14 29.23 3.49
CA LYS A 925 0.44 29.51 4.91
C LYS A 925 0.34 28.28 5.82
N GLY A 926 -0.27 27.20 5.33
CA GLY A 926 -0.44 25.97 6.08
C GLY A 926 0.64 24.93 5.76
N LYS A 927 0.93 24.03 6.68
CA LYS A 927 1.69 22.80 6.41
C LYS A 927 0.95 21.58 6.93
N GLN A 928 1.06 20.46 6.24
CA GLN A 928 0.46 19.23 6.73
C GLN A 928 1.30 18.65 7.87
N VAL A 929 0.64 18.18 8.93
CA VAL A 929 1.30 17.48 10.04
C VAL A 929 0.47 16.25 10.38
N LEU A 930 1.16 15.13 10.57
CA LEU A 930 0.53 13.84 10.84
C LEU A 930 0.86 13.38 12.26
N TYR A 931 -0.18 12.98 13.00
CA TYR A 931 -0.09 12.45 14.35
C TYR A 931 -0.59 11.01 14.37
N ALA A 932 0.15 10.11 15.02
CA ALA A 932 -0.29 8.72 15.21
C ALA A 932 -1.40 8.64 16.29
N PRO A 933 -2.14 7.52 16.36
CA PRO A 933 -3.07 7.29 17.46
C PRO A 933 -2.38 7.49 18.81
N ALA A 934 -3.06 8.21 19.71
CA ALA A 934 -2.58 8.61 21.03
C ALA A 934 -1.35 9.55 21.05
N GLU A 935 -0.92 10.10 19.91
CA GLU A 935 0.06 11.19 19.92
C GLU A 935 -0.62 12.50 20.33
N VAL A 936 0.03 13.22 21.24
CA VAL A 936 -0.45 14.53 21.70
C VAL A 936 -0.08 15.60 20.68
N ILE A 937 -1.10 16.33 20.25
CA ILE A 937 -1.02 17.43 19.29
C ILE A 937 -0.63 18.74 20.00
N ALA A 938 -1.19 18.97 21.19
CA ALA A 938 -0.86 20.11 22.06
C ALA A 938 -1.08 19.70 23.52
N TRP A 939 -0.17 20.01 24.43
CA TRP A 939 -0.36 19.76 25.87
C TRP A 939 -0.97 20.97 26.57
N GLU A 940 -1.82 20.72 27.57
CA GLU A 940 -2.22 21.78 28.50
C GLU A 940 -1.00 22.32 29.24
N GLY A 941 -0.85 23.65 29.28
CA GLY A 941 0.30 24.33 29.86
C GLY A 941 1.43 24.66 28.87
N ASP A 942 1.43 24.06 27.67
CA ASP A 942 2.42 24.39 26.64
C ASP A 942 2.11 25.75 25.98
N PHE A 943 3.18 26.45 25.61
CA PHE A 943 3.06 27.61 24.72
C PHE A 943 2.55 27.17 23.35
N ASN A 944 1.49 27.80 22.89
CA ASN A 944 0.86 27.55 21.60
C ASN A 944 0.80 28.84 20.78
N ASP A 945 1.53 28.86 19.67
CA ASP A 945 1.53 29.91 18.66
C ASP A 945 0.86 29.47 17.36
N LYS A 946 0.14 28.34 17.38
CA LYS A 946 -0.39 27.65 16.20
C LYS A 946 -1.90 27.79 16.11
N PHE A 947 -2.37 27.84 14.87
CA PHE A 947 -3.76 27.65 14.50
C PHE A 947 -3.87 26.36 13.68
N ILE A 948 -4.77 25.46 14.07
CA ILE A 948 -4.86 24.10 13.53
C ILE A 948 -6.24 23.89 12.91
N ILE A 949 -6.26 23.25 11.74
CA ILE A 949 -7.47 22.73 11.10
C ILE A 949 -7.34 21.21 11.02
N ILE A 950 -8.35 20.47 11.48
CA ILE A 950 -8.38 19.01 11.32
C ILE A 950 -8.68 18.69 9.87
N TRP A 951 -7.72 18.09 9.16
CA TRP A 951 -7.91 17.70 7.77
C TRP A 951 -8.63 16.35 7.71
N ASP A 952 -8.08 15.36 8.39
CA ASP A 952 -8.62 14.00 8.43
C ASP A 952 -8.35 13.34 9.79
N GLY A 953 -9.40 12.84 10.43
CA GLY A 953 -9.33 12.12 11.70
C GLY A 953 -10.15 12.74 12.83
N PHE A 954 -9.99 12.19 14.03
CA PHE A 954 -10.68 12.63 15.24
C PHE A 954 -9.66 13.00 16.32
N VAL A 955 -9.88 14.11 17.00
CA VAL A 955 -9.00 14.60 18.07
C VAL A 955 -9.80 14.78 19.34
N ASP A 956 -9.34 14.15 20.42
CA ASP A 956 -9.89 14.34 21.76
C ASP A 956 -9.26 15.56 22.43
N SER A 957 -10.04 16.27 23.23
CA SER A 957 -9.59 17.40 24.04
C SER A 957 -9.93 17.16 25.50
N SER A 958 -8.95 17.26 26.41
CA SER A 958 -9.10 16.96 27.85
C SER A 958 -8.34 17.95 28.75
N LYS A 959 -8.64 17.96 30.06
CA LYS A 959 -7.90 18.74 31.09
C LYS A 959 -7.11 17.83 32.02
N ARG A 960 -5.94 18.27 32.48
CA ARG A 960 -5.11 17.64 33.53
C ARG A 960 -4.89 18.59 34.70
N ASN A 961 -5.23 18.16 35.93
CA ASN A 961 -4.70 18.76 37.16
C ASN A 961 -3.58 17.88 37.76
N VAL A 962 -2.79 18.41 38.70
CA VAL A 962 -1.49 17.94 39.25
C VAL A 962 -1.45 16.46 39.73
N ILE A 963 -2.57 15.74 39.76
CA ILE A 963 -2.68 14.35 40.24
C ILE A 963 -3.06 13.34 39.12
N GLY A 964 -3.21 13.79 37.86
CA GLY A 964 -3.31 12.88 36.70
C GLY A 964 -4.71 12.34 36.39
N TRP A 965 -5.25 12.84 35.26
CA TRP A 965 -6.44 12.43 34.51
C TRP A 965 -7.85 12.68 35.09
N GLU A 966 -8.64 13.52 34.39
CA GLU A 966 -10.12 13.45 34.34
C GLU A 966 -10.69 13.93 32.99
N ASN A 967 -11.64 13.14 32.44
CA ASN A 967 -12.65 13.34 31.38
C ASN A 967 -12.34 14.14 30.09
N SER A 968 -12.71 13.55 28.95
CA SER A 968 -12.84 14.22 27.64
C SER A 968 -13.81 15.40 27.74
N ILE A 969 -13.36 16.57 27.27
CA ILE A 969 -14.11 17.84 27.20
C ILE A 969 -14.78 17.99 25.82
N GLY A 970 -14.25 17.34 24.78
CA GLY A 970 -14.87 17.34 23.47
C GLY A 970 -14.03 16.68 22.36
N ILE A 971 -14.70 16.28 21.28
CA ILE A 971 -14.10 15.65 20.11
C ILE A 971 -14.18 16.60 18.91
N TYR A 972 -13.02 16.87 18.31
CA TYR A 972 -12.87 17.62 17.06
C TYR A 972 -12.84 16.65 15.88
N LYS A 973 -13.49 17.03 14.77
CA LYS A 973 -13.56 16.25 13.52
C LYS A 973 -13.08 17.07 12.32
N ASN A 974 -13.04 16.44 11.14
CA ASN A 974 -12.66 17.09 9.88
C ASN A 974 -13.34 18.45 9.69
N GLY A 975 -12.53 19.48 9.48
CA GLY A 975 -12.93 20.88 9.31
C GLY A 975 -13.07 21.69 10.60
N ASP A 976 -12.93 21.09 11.78
CA ASP A 976 -12.91 21.83 13.05
C ASP A 976 -11.56 22.55 13.28
N PHE A 977 -11.58 23.57 14.13
CA PHE A 977 -10.48 24.50 14.35
C PHE A 977 -9.97 24.42 15.80
N PHE A 978 -8.67 24.61 15.99
CA PHE A 978 -8.04 24.78 17.31
C PHE A 978 -7.00 25.89 17.31
N GLY A 979 -6.70 26.45 18.49
CA GLY A 979 -5.72 27.53 18.65
C GLY A 979 -6.29 28.93 18.41
N SER A 980 -7.61 29.10 18.51
CA SER A 980 -8.26 30.41 18.36
C SER A 980 -7.80 31.45 19.38
N ALA A 981 -7.43 31.04 20.61
CA ALA A 981 -6.87 31.94 21.62
C ALA A 981 -5.57 32.62 21.13
N SER A 982 -4.72 31.88 20.42
CA SER A 982 -3.48 32.40 19.84
C SER A 982 -3.72 33.44 18.74
N LEU A 983 -4.92 33.52 18.16
CA LEU A 983 -5.28 34.58 17.22
C LEU A 983 -5.52 35.94 17.90
N ALA A 984 -5.84 35.97 19.19
CA ALA A 984 -6.04 37.22 19.93
C ALA A 984 -4.75 37.72 20.60
N ASP A 985 -4.08 36.85 21.35
CA ASP A 985 -2.99 37.26 22.27
C ASP A 985 -1.58 36.89 21.76
N GLY A 986 -1.46 36.34 20.55
CA GLY A 986 -0.18 35.90 20.01
C GLY A 986 0.18 34.50 20.49
N VAL A 987 1.15 34.40 21.40
CA VAL A 987 1.53 33.12 22.02
C VAL A 987 0.70 32.94 23.28
N THR A 988 -0.13 31.91 23.32
CA THR A 988 -0.97 31.61 24.49
C THR A 988 -0.55 30.33 25.17
N ILE A 989 -0.99 30.12 26.41
CA ILE A 989 -0.85 28.82 27.08
C ILE A 989 -2.06 27.98 26.70
N SER A 990 -1.83 26.79 26.14
CA SER A 990 -2.89 25.85 25.82
C SER A 990 -3.68 25.49 27.08
N GLN A 991 -4.99 25.66 27.02
CA GLN A 991 -5.90 25.42 28.16
C GLN A 991 -6.39 23.97 28.24
N THR A 992 -6.10 23.18 27.21
CA THR A 992 -6.48 21.77 27.11
C THR A 992 -5.36 20.97 26.45
N THR A 993 -5.36 19.66 26.69
CA THR A 993 -4.53 18.70 25.98
C THR A 993 -5.32 18.16 24.80
N LEU A 994 -4.72 18.15 23.60
CA LEU A 994 -5.27 17.57 22.39
C LEU A 994 -4.56 16.27 22.03
N GLU A 995 -5.31 15.20 21.77
CA GLU A 995 -4.76 13.88 21.47
C GLU A 995 -5.45 13.26 20.26
N ALA A 996 -4.67 12.67 19.35
CA ALA A 996 -5.20 11.95 18.19
C ALA A 996 -5.93 10.65 18.62
N MET A 997 -7.16 10.44 18.16
CA MET A 997 -7.99 9.30 18.57
C MET A 997 -7.96 8.15 17.55
N ASN A 998 -7.70 6.92 18.03
CA ASN A 998 -7.97 5.62 17.39
C ASN A 998 -7.43 5.35 15.96
N GLN A 999 -6.92 6.36 15.26
CA GLN A 999 -6.33 6.30 13.91
C GLN A 999 -5.32 7.45 13.73
N ASP A 1000 -4.56 7.41 12.62
CA ASP A 1000 -3.72 8.55 12.24
C ASP A 1000 -4.59 9.80 12.02
N VAL A 1001 -4.15 10.95 12.51
CA VAL A 1001 -4.80 12.25 12.33
C VAL A 1001 -3.92 13.15 11.49
N LEU A 1002 -4.43 13.58 10.34
CA LEU A 1002 -3.82 14.59 9.49
C LEU A 1002 -4.41 15.95 9.85
N ILE A 1003 -3.54 16.91 10.15
CA ILE A 1003 -3.92 18.30 10.39
C ILE A 1003 -3.24 19.25 9.40
N LEU A 1004 -3.84 20.42 9.23
CA LEU A 1004 -3.19 21.57 8.60
C LEU A 1004 -2.82 22.57 9.71
N GLU A 1005 -1.52 22.74 9.93
CA GLU A 1005 -0.95 23.65 10.93
C GLU A 1005 -0.57 24.98 10.29
N PHE A 1006 -0.98 26.09 10.91
CA PHE A 1006 -0.65 27.46 10.53
C PHE A 1006 -0.01 28.17 11.71
N LYS A 1007 0.90 29.13 11.45
CA LYS A 1007 1.29 30.10 12.48
C LYS A 1007 0.12 31.04 12.75
N ALA A 1008 -0.17 31.30 14.02
CA ALA A 1008 -1.24 32.23 14.40
C ALA A 1008 -1.03 33.64 13.83
N GLU A 1009 0.22 34.10 13.72
CA GLU A 1009 0.56 35.38 13.09
C GLU A 1009 0.15 35.43 11.61
N ALA A 1010 0.46 34.38 10.86
CA ALA A 1010 0.12 34.30 9.44
C ALA A 1010 -1.41 34.34 9.21
N ILE A 1011 -2.19 33.74 10.13
CA ILE A 1011 -3.65 33.81 10.09
C ILE A 1011 -4.16 35.21 10.50
N ARG A 1012 -3.56 35.86 11.51
CA ARG A 1012 -3.91 37.24 11.88
C ARG A 1012 -3.69 38.21 10.73
N ASP A 1013 -2.56 38.11 10.04
CA ASP A 1013 -2.28 39.00 8.92
C ASP A 1013 -3.23 38.73 7.74
N PHE A 1014 -3.60 37.47 7.54
CA PHE A 1014 -4.64 37.11 6.58
C PHE A 1014 -6.02 37.68 6.98
N MET A 1015 -6.40 37.64 8.26
CA MET A 1015 -7.62 38.25 8.80
C MET A 1015 -7.63 39.77 8.61
N LYS A 1016 -6.49 40.46 8.79
CA LYS A 1016 -6.37 41.90 8.50
C LYS A 1016 -6.59 42.22 7.03
N ALA A 1017 -6.03 41.39 6.14
CA ALA A 1017 -6.20 41.53 4.71
C ALA A 1017 -7.62 41.17 4.22
N LYS A 1018 -8.33 40.32 4.97
CA LYS A 1018 -9.68 39.81 4.65
C LYS A 1018 -10.61 39.87 5.86
N PRO A 1019 -11.21 41.03 6.17
CA PRO A 1019 -12.10 41.19 7.33
C PRO A 1019 -13.32 40.25 7.35
N GLU A 1020 -13.85 39.86 6.19
CA GLU A 1020 -14.98 38.92 6.09
C GLU A 1020 -14.63 37.51 6.59
N PHE A 1021 -13.39 37.07 6.34
CA PHE A 1021 -12.88 35.81 6.87
C PHE A 1021 -12.84 35.83 8.40
N ALA A 1022 -12.38 36.95 8.97
CA ALA A 1022 -12.35 37.14 10.41
C ALA A 1022 -13.74 37.03 11.03
N LEU A 1023 -14.75 37.68 10.42
CA LEU A 1023 -16.13 37.64 10.90
C LEU A 1023 -16.70 36.21 10.91
N ARG A 1024 -16.52 35.47 9.81
CA ARG A 1024 -17.03 34.09 9.69
C ARG A 1024 -16.28 33.12 10.59
N LEU A 1025 -14.98 33.30 10.75
CA LEU A 1025 -14.19 32.51 11.68
C LEU A 1025 -14.66 32.72 13.12
N ILE A 1026 -14.94 33.96 13.52
CA ILE A 1026 -15.50 34.28 14.85
C ILE A 1026 -16.87 33.61 15.02
N GLN A 1027 -17.78 33.72 14.03
CA GLN A 1027 -19.08 33.06 14.06
C GLN A 1027 -18.93 31.53 14.22
N LYS A 1028 -18.00 30.92 13.47
CA LYS A 1028 -17.80 29.47 13.51
C LYS A 1028 -17.23 28.99 14.85
N LEU A 1029 -16.29 29.74 15.41
CA LEU A 1029 -15.73 29.46 16.73
C LEU A 1029 -16.79 29.62 17.82
N HIS A 1030 -17.73 30.57 17.67
CA HIS A 1030 -18.86 30.73 18.59
C HIS A 1030 -19.81 29.53 18.55
N GLU A 1031 -20.21 29.06 17.35
CA GLU A 1031 -21.03 27.84 17.19
C GLU A 1031 -20.35 26.61 17.83
N GLN A 1032 -19.05 26.46 17.64
CA GLN A 1032 -18.28 25.37 18.25
C GLN A 1032 -18.26 25.49 19.78
N LEU A 1033 -18.09 26.69 20.32
CA LEU A 1033 -18.13 26.94 21.76
C LEU A 1033 -19.50 26.60 22.36
N ASP A 1034 -20.59 26.98 21.70
CA ASP A 1034 -21.95 26.68 22.16
C ASP A 1034 -22.25 25.19 22.12
N ARG A 1035 -21.78 24.48 21.09
CA ARG A 1035 -21.87 23.01 21.01
C ARG A 1035 -21.09 22.33 22.14
N LEU A 1036 -19.88 22.79 22.44
CA LEU A 1036 -19.07 22.26 23.54
C LEU A 1036 -19.69 22.56 24.91
N LYS A 1037 -20.24 23.76 25.12
CA LYS A 1037 -21.00 24.10 26.33
C LYS A 1037 -22.24 23.23 26.49
N TRP A 1038 -22.98 22.99 25.41
CA TRP A 1038 -24.15 22.11 25.43
C TRP A 1038 -23.75 20.67 25.82
N LEU A 1039 -22.67 20.13 25.25
CA LEU A 1039 -22.16 18.80 25.62
C LEU A 1039 -21.74 18.76 27.10
N TRP A 1040 -21.06 19.79 27.59
CA TRP A 1040 -20.62 19.86 28.99
C TRP A 1040 -21.78 19.99 29.99
N ILE A 1041 -22.84 20.72 29.63
CA ILE A 1041 -24.05 20.86 30.47
C ILE A 1041 -24.85 19.55 30.52
N ASN A 1042 -24.86 18.75 29.44
CA ASN A 1042 -25.60 17.49 29.39
C ASN A 1042 -24.78 16.27 29.85
N ALA A 1043 -23.47 16.41 30.03
CA ALA A 1043 -22.58 15.37 30.55
C ALA A 1043 -22.36 15.45 32.07
N ASN A 1044 -22.71 16.58 32.70
CA ASN A 1044 -22.84 16.76 34.16
C ASN A 1044 -24.31 16.69 34.55
#